data_AF-A0A1A8BWL1-F1
#
_entry.id   AF-A0A1A8BWL1-F1
#
_cell.length_a   1.000
_cell.length_b   1.000
_cell.length_c   1.000
_cell.angle_alpha   90.00
_cell.angle_beta   90.00
_cell.angle_gamma   90.00
#
_symmetry.space_group_name_H-M   'P 1'
#
loop_
_entity.id
_entity.type
_entity.pdbx_description
1 polymer ?
#
loop_
_entity_poly.entity_id
_entity_poly.type
_entity_poly.pdbx_seq_one_letter_code
_entity_poly.pdbx_strand_id
1 'polypeptide(L)'
;SMRVFKRRYFYLSQLPDGSYILNSYKDEKNCKETKGSIYLDSCIDVVQSPKMRRHGFELKMQDRYSHFLAADSEAEMEDWVITLRQALQSSADSGQDKKNGAELLDYAADDSSSSQGKDESLQENCGRNLHTELMKYARETDQLSKINRNEGRLKLFCLDPETQRLDFSGIEPDVKPFEDRFGRRITVSCHNLTFSLQGCVNEKADGILTNLEPFFVSLALFDISKNCKISADFHVDLNPPCVREMLTDTSGQLSPMTDSDGGGEVMVNGDSGKRNGLPVLQRVSEALLRFPTQGIFSVTNPHADIFLVARVEKVLQNGITHCAEPYMKTPDTKAGQKVLKAAKQTCQRLGRYRMPFAWAAKQVFKDAQGSLDMDGKFSPLYRQDSSKISTDDLLKLLVEIRKPEKSKLQIIPGQLNVTIECVPPDFSNTVNSSYVPVKPFEDSCERVSVEVEEFLPEEAKYNHPFTTYKNQLYIYPLQLKYDNQKTFTKARNIAVCVQFRDSDEDGAAPLQCIYGKPGDPLFTSSAYAAVLHHNQSPEFYEEVKIELPVHVHEKHHVLFSFYHISCESSSKASSKKKEGVECLVGYSWMPLLKDGRMQSSELQLPVAAVLPTGYLCQESRKSQPDLKWVENAKPLFRVRSHVASTIYPQDLHLHKFFQHCQLMETASEGNTAELIKYLKCLHAMETHVIITFLPTVLMQLFEVLTAATKDAHEIAVNSLRVIIHIVSKCHEEGLDHYLRSFVKYVFLTSTPSSASAT
;
A
#
# COMPACT_ATOMS: atom_id res chain seq x y z
N SER A 1 -8.86 37.88 -21.71
CA SER A 1 -7.82 37.26 -22.55
C SER A 1 -8.47 36.85 -23.88
N MET A 2 -8.08 37.46 -25.01
CA MET A 2 -8.64 37.09 -26.32
C MET A 2 -8.21 35.65 -26.64
N ARG A 3 -9.17 34.72 -26.73
CA ARG A 3 -8.89 33.33 -27.10
C ARG A 3 -8.34 33.30 -28.53
N VAL A 4 -7.10 32.84 -28.70
CA VAL A 4 -6.45 32.70 -30.00
C VAL A 4 -6.97 31.42 -30.67
N PHE A 5 -7.71 31.57 -31.77
CA PHE A 5 -8.18 30.43 -32.57
C PHE A 5 -7.03 29.86 -33.42
N LYS A 6 -6.84 28.54 -33.39
CA LYS A 6 -5.87 27.82 -34.23
C LYS A 6 -6.62 27.02 -35.29
N ARG A 7 -6.21 27.14 -36.57
CA ARG A 7 -6.76 26.34 -37.66
C ARG A 7 -6.31 24.88 -37.55
N ARG A 8 -7.25 23.95 -37.66
CA ARG A 8 -7.06 22.49 -37.58
C ARG A 8 -8.05 21.82 -38.54
N TYR A 9 -7.72 20.63 -39.01
CA TYR A 9 -8.62 19.77 -39.77
C TYR A 9 -9.37 18.87 -38.79
N PHE A 10 -10.69 18.87 -38.84
CA PHE A 10 -11.53 18.08 -37.96
C PHE A 10 -12.15 16.91 -38.72
N TYR A 11 -12.08 15.72 -38.15
CA TYR A 11 -12.72 14.52 -38.65
C TYR A 11 -13.65 13.96 -37.58
N LEU A 12 -14.93 13.82 -37.92
CA LEU A 12 -15.91 13.12 -37.11
C LEU A 12 -15.80 11.62 -37.42
N SER A 13 -15.67 10.79 -36.40
CA SER A 13 -15.56 9.34 -36.54
C SER A 13 -16.52 8.66 -35.56
N GLN A 14 -17.19 7.61 -36.02
CA GLN A 14 -17.99 6.75 -35.15
C GLN A 14 -17.10 5.64 -34.59
N LEU A 15 -17.16 5.43 -33.28
CA LEU A 15 -16.47 4.37 -32.56
C LEU A 15 -17.27 3.05 -32.64
N PRO A 16 -16.65 1.89 -32.38
CA PRO A 16 -17.32 0.59 -32.47
C PRO A 16 -18.52 0.41 -31.53
N ASP A 17 -18.60 1.22 -30.47
CA ASP A 17 -19.72 1.26 -29.51
C ASP A 17 -20.88 2.16 -29.97
N GLY A 18 -20.81 2.71 -31.18
CA GLY A 18 -21.82 3.61 -31.76
C GLY A 18 -21.66 5.08 -31.38
N SER A 19 -20.78 5.40 -30.44
CA SER A 19 -20.50 6.78 -30.02
C SER A 19 -19.68 7.54 -31.07
N TYR A 20 -19.65 8.88 -30.99
CA TYR A 20 -18.92 9.71 -31.95
C TYR A 20 -17.78 10.48 -31.28
N ILE A 21 -16.66 10.57 -31.98
CA ILE A 21 -15.47 11.34 -31.59
C ILE A 21 -15.08 12.33 -32.70
N LEU A 22 -14.77 13.56 -32.31
CA LEU A 22 -14.30 14.61 -33.21
C LEU A 22 -12.79 14.81 -33.02
N ASN A 23 -12.01 14.32 -33.98
CA ASN A 23 -10.54 14.35 -33.95
C ASN A 23 -9.99 15.54 -34.73
N SER A 24 -9.03 16.26 -34.16
CA SER A 24 -8.37 17.40 -34.79
C SER A 24 -6.94 17.08 -35.21
N TYR A 25 -6.54 17.52 -36.41
CA TYR A 25 -5.24 17.27 -37.00
C TYR A 25 -4.60 18.56 -37.49
N LYS A 26 -3.26 18.54 -37.61
CA LYS A 26 -2.49 19.70 -38.08
C LYS A 26 -2.58 19.86 -39.60
N ASP A 27 -2.68 18.75 -40.33
CA ASP A 27 -2.66 18.67 -41.79
C ASP A 27 -3.74 17.68 -42.25
N GLU A 28 -4.39 17.95 -43.39
CA GLU A 28 -5.45 17.13 -43.96
C GLU A 28 -4.94 15.75 -44.40
N LYS A 29 -3.67 15.67 -44.85
CA LYS A 29 -3.07 14.46 -45.45
C LYS A 29 -2.27 13.60 -44.46
N ASN A 30 -2.02 14.08 -43.24
CA ASN A 30 -1.17 13.39 -42.25
C ASN A 30 -1.94 13.12 -40.95
N CYS A 31 -2.76 12.07 -40.96
CA CYS A 31 -3.61 11.64 -39.83
C CYS A 31 -2.89 10.72 -38.82
N LYS A 32 -1.55 10.71 -38.77
CA LYS A 32 -0.79 9.81 -37.88
C LYS A 32 -0.79 10.23 -36.40
N GLU A 33 -1.06 11.50 -36.11
CA GLU A 33 -1.00 12.05 -34.75
C GLU A 33 -2.10 13.09 -34.53
N THR A 34 -3.09 12.74 -33.70
CA THR A 34 -4.19 13.61 -33.30
C THR A 34 -3.67 14.76 -32.43
N LYS A 35 -4.04 16.00 -32.75
CA LYS A 35 -3.70 17.19 -31.96
C LYS A 35 -4.71 17.53 -30.87
N GLY A 36 -5.83 16.80 -30.83
CA GLY A 36 -6.85 16.87 -29.80
C GLY A 36 -8.08 16.11 -30.27
N SER A 37 -8.79 15.49 -29.34
CA SER A 37 -9.99 14.70 -29.60
C SER A 37 -11.10 15.15 -28.66
N ILE A 38 -12.31 15.30 -29.18
CA ILE A 38 -13.50 15.69 -28.42
C ILE A 38 -14.48 14.54 -28.52
N TYR A 39 -14.75 13.87 -27.40
CA TYR A 39 -15.77 12.83 -27.32
C TYR A 39 -17.15 13.49 -27.25
N LEU A 40 -18.06 13.09 -28.13
CA LEU A 40 -19.39 13.71 -28.23
C LEU A 40 -20.43 13.05 -27.32
N ASP A 41 -20.11 11.93 -26.69
CA ASP A 41 -20.95 11.25 -25.68
C ASP A 41 -21.31 12.16 -24.49
N SER A 42 -20.40 13.06 -24.14
CA SER A 42 -20.50 14.02 -23.04
C SER A 42 -21.00 15.39 -23.52
N CYS A 43 -21.26 15.55 -24.82
CA CYS A 43 -21.75 16.79 -25.41
C CYS A 43 -23.28 16.84 -25.34
N ILE A 44 -23.80 17.87 -24.69
CA ILE A 44 -25.24 18.04 -24.43
C ILE A 44 -25.95 18.80 -25.55
N ASP A 45 -25.24 19.70 -26.24
CA ASP A 45 -25.84 20.56 -27.27
C ASP A 45 -24.77 21.24 -28.13
N VAL A 46 -25.14 21.62 -29.36
CA VAL A 46 -24.32 22.38 -30.31
C VAL A 46 -25.05 23.67 -30.68
N VAL A 47 -24.53 24.80 -30.18
CA VAL A 47 -25.18 26.11 -30.28
C VAL A 47 -24.32 27.07 -31.10
N GLN A 48 -24.92 27.78 -32.06
CA GLN A 48 -24.22 28.84 -32.78
C GLN A 48 -23.91 30.01 -31.83
N SER A 49 -22.66 30.46 -31.81
CA SER A 49 -22.18 31.51 -30.93
C SER A 49 -21.40 32.58 -31.71
N PRO A 50 -22.11 33.50 -32.41
CA PRO A 50 -21.48 34.57 -33.18
C PRO A 50 -20.72 35.59 -32.30
N LYS A 51 -20.95 35.58 -30.97
CA LYS A 51 -20.28 36.47 -30.00
C LYS A 51 -18.77 36.21 -29.86
N MET A 52 -18.28 35.02 -30.22
CA MET A 52 -16.85 34.65 -30.06
C MET A 52 -16.04 34.85 -31.36
N ARG A 53 -16.62 34.51 -32.52
CA ARG A 53 -16.02 34.66 -33.86
C ARG A 53 -17.13 34.60 -34.92
N ARG A 54 -16.94 35.27 -36.07
CA ARG A 54 -17.86 35.13 -37.22
C ARG A 54 -17.86 33.65 -37.66
N HIS A 55 -19.06 33.07 -37.85
CA HIS A 55 -19.27 31.63 -38.12
C HIS A 55 -18.76 30.68 -37.01
N GLY A 56 -18.83 31.14 -35.75
CA GLY A 56 -18.47 30.35 -34.57
C GLY A 56 -19.64 29.58 -33.96
N PHE A 57 -19.35 28.40 -33.42
CA PHE A 57 -20.30 27.55 -32.69
C PHE A 57 -19.64 26.92 -31.45
N GLU A 58 -20.47 26.57 -30.48
CA GLU A 58 -20.11 26.05 -29.17
C GLU A 58 -20.62 24.62 -29.01
N LEU A 59 -19.73 23.71 -28.64
CA LEU A 59 -20.07 22.38 -28.14
C LEU A 59 -20.16 22.46 -26.62
N LYS A 60 -21.37 22.36 -26.09
CA LYS A 60 -21.61 22.38 -24.64
C LYS A 60 -21.41 20.98 -24.10
N MET A 61 -20.60 20.84 -23.04
CA MET A 61 -20.35 19.55 -22.38
C MET A 61 -21.08 19.47 -21.04
N GLN A 62 -21.29 18.26 -20.54
CA GLN A 62 -22.05 17.96 -19.31
C GLN A 62 -21.37 18.50 -18.03
N ASP A 63 -20.05 18.67 -18.04
CA ASP A 63 -19.14 19.03 -16.95
C ASP A 63 -18.74 20.51 -16.92
N ARG A 64 -19.57 21.38 -17.53
CA ARG A 64 -19.47 22.86 -17.51
C ARG A 64 -18.23 23.46 -18.19
N TYR A 65 -17.47 22.69 -18.96
CA TYR A 65 -16.56 23.24 -19.97
C TYR A 65 -17.19 23.16 -21.38
N SER A 66 -16.86 24.11 -22.25
CA SER A 66 -17.35 24.11 -23.63
C SER A 66 -16.21 24.27 -24.62
N HIS A 67 -16.31 23.58 -25.75
CA HIS A 67 -15.38 23.76 -26.88
C HIS A 67 -15.95 24.78 -27.86
N PHE A 68 -15.12 25.74 -28.28
CA PHE A 68 -15.50 26.77 -29.24
C PHE A 68 -14.79 26.54 -30.57
N LEU A 69 -15.58 26.27 -31.61
CA LEU A 69 -15.11 26.04 -32.96
C LEU A 69 -15.63 27.16 -33.88
N ALA A 70 -14.98 27.34 -35.02
CA ALA A 70 -15.43 28.29 -36.02
C ALA A 70 -15.03 27.77 -37.40
N ALA A 71 -15.94 27.89 -38.37
CA ALA A 71 -15.70 27.53 -39.75
C ALA A 71 -15.26 28.75 -40.58
N ASP A 72 -14.77 28.52 -41.80
CA ASP A 72 -14.32 29.59 -42.69
C ASP A 72 -15.50 30.25 -43.44
N SER A 73 -16.65 29.57 -43.52
CA SER A 73 -17.89 30.10 -44.10
C SER A 73 -19.13 29.79 -43.25
N GLU A 74 -20.22 30.49 -43.51
CA GLU A 74 -21.53 30.25 -42.87
C GLU A 74 -22.08 28.86 -43.22
N ALA A 75 -21.99 28.47 -44.49
CA ALA A 75 -22.46 27.16 -44.96
C ALA A 75 -21.70 26.00 -44.28
N GLU A 76 -20.38 26.09 -44.14
CA GLU A 76 -19.61 25.08 -43.41
C GLU A 76 -19.99 25.03 -41.92
N MET A 77 -20.22 26.19 -41.30
CA MET A 77 -20.65 26.23 -39.89
C MET A 77 -22.01 25.56 -39.70
N GLU A 78 -22.96 25.85 -40.59
CA GLU A 78 -24.29 25.23 -40.56
C GLU A 78 -24.21 23.71 -40.76
N ASP A 79 -23.42 23.27 -41.74
CA ASP A 79 -23.20 21.84 -42.03
C ASP A 79 -22.58 21.10 -40.83
N TRP A 80 -21.55 21.68 -40.19
CA TRP A 80 -20.94 21.13 -38.98
C TRP A 80 -21.93 21.09 -37.81
N VAL A 81 -22.72 22.14 -37.60
CA VAL A 81 -23.71 22.20 -36.52
C VAL A 81 -24.81 21.16 -36.72
N ILE A 82 -25.31 20.99 -37.95
CA ILE A 82 -26.32 19.98 -38.29
C ILE A 82 -25.74 18.57 -38.10
N THR A 83 -24.56 18.31 -38.67
CA THR A 83 -23.89 17.00 -38.59
C THR A 83 -23.62 16.58 -37.15
N LEU A 84 -23.12 17.50 -36.32
CA LEU A 84 -22.85 17.21 -34.92
C LEU A 84 -24.13 17.01 -34.10
N ARG A 85 -25.21 17.77 -34.36
CA ARG A 85 -26.50 17.51 -33.71
C ARG A 85 -27.09 16.17 -34.10
N GLN A 86 -26.97 15.76 -35.37
CA GLN A 86 -27.40 14.44 -35.80
C GLN A 86 -26.63 13.32 -35.09
N ALA A 87 -25.31 13.49 -34.92
CA ALA A 87 -24.49 12.56 -34.15
C ALA A 87 -24.88 12.46 -32.66
N LEU A 88 -25.39 13.54 -32.07
CA LEU A 88 -25.93 13.55 -30.69
C LEU A 88 -27.34 12.94 -30.59
N GLN A 89 -28.13 13.01 -31.67
CA GLN A 89 -29.46 12.40 -31.72
C GLN A 89 -29.37 10.90 -32.00
N SER A 90 -28.45 10.46 -32.86
CA SER A 90 -28.22 9.03 -33.13
C SER A 90 -27.64 8.28 -31.92
N SER A 91 -26.85 8.94 -31.07
CA SER A 91 -26.42 8.36 -29.78
C SER A 91 -27.59 8.23 -28.79
N ALA A 92 -28.57 9.13 -28.82
CA ALA A 92 -29.76 9.07 -27.95
C ALA A 92 -30.75 7.96 -28.34
N ASP A 93 -30.95 7.71 -29.63
CA ASP A 93 -31.89 6.67 -30.13
C ASP A 93 -31.38 5.25 -29.89
N SER A 94 -30.06 5.02 -29.86
CA SER A 94 -29.47 3.72 -29.51
C SER A 94 -29.77 3.27 -28.07
N GLY A 95 -30.25 4.18 -27.21
CA GLY A 95 -30.64 3.92 -25.83
C GLY A 95 -32.16 3.78 -25.58
N GLN A 96 -33.04 3.99 -26.58
CA GLN A 96 -34.50 4.04 -26.38
C GLN A 96 -35.31 2.88 -27.00
N ASP A 97 -34.70 1.94 -27.72
CA ASP A 97 -35.41 0.80 -28.35
C ASP A 97 -35.87 -0.33 -27.42
N LYS A 98 -36.11 -0.05 -26.12
CA LYS A 98 -36.75 -1.00 -25.18
C LYS A 98 -37.81 -0.40 -24.28
N LYS A 99 -38.50 0.66 -24.71
CA LYS A 99 -39.76 1.09 -24.10
C LYS A 99 -40.66 1.74 -25.14
N ASN A 100 -41.52 0.93 -25.77
CA ASN A 100 -42.92 1.27 -26.04
C ASN A 100 -43.61 0.07 -26.72
N GLY A 101 -44.62 -0.47 -26.06
CA GLY A 101 -45.43 -1.58 -26.55
C GLY A 101 -46.44 -1.98 -25.49
N ALA A 102 -47.38 -1.09 -25.18
CA ALA A 102 -48.55 -1.39 -24.38
C ALA A 102 -49.77 -1.23 -25.27
N GLU A 103 -50.38 -2.33 -25.71
CA GLU A 103 -51.81 -2.41 -26.03
C GLU A 103 -52.36 -3.83 -25.76
N LEU A 104 -53.42 -3.84 -24.93
CA LEU A 104 -54.65 -4.65 -24.96
C LEU A 104 -54.63 -6.19 -24.76
N LEU A 105 -55.15 -6.59 -23.58
CA LEU A 105 -56.15 -7.64 -23.27
C LEU A 105 -56.28 -8.84 -24.24
N ASP A 106 -56.17 -10.09 -23.74
CA ASP A 106 -57.33 -10.96 -23.43
C ASP A 106 -56.92 -12.33 -22.80
N TYR A 107 -57.92 -13.00 -22.24
CA TYR A 107 -57.99 -14.16 -21.35
C TYR A 107 -57.40 -15.52 -21.78
N ALA A 108 -57.32 -16.40 -20.76
CA ALA A 108 -57.30 -17.88 -20.76
C ALA A 108 -55.93 -18.54 -20.99
N ALA A 109 -55.58 -19.71 -20.46
CA ALA A 109 -56.00 -20.63 -19.40
C ALA A 109 -55.11 -21.88 -19.63
N ASP A 110 -54.69 -22.58 -18.57
CA ASP A 110 -54.27 -24.00 -18.60
C ASP A 110 -53.02 -24.37 -19.43
N ASP A 111 -52.25 -25.42 -19.17
CA ASP A 111 -52.08 -26.33 -18.04
C ASP A 111 -50.73 -27.04 -18.32
N SER A 112 -50.24 -27.65 -17.26
CA SER A 112 -49.09 -28.52 -17.04
C SER A 112 -48.57 -29.47 -18.13
N SER A 113 -47.28 -29.81 -17.91
CA SER A 113 -46.71 -31.17 -17.86
C SER A 113 -45.85 -31.68 -19.04
N SER A 114 -44.63 -32.09 -18.65
CA SER A 114 -43.87 -33.30 -19.06
C SER A 114 -43.57 -33.52 -20.56
N SER A 115 -42.45 -34.07 -21.02
CA SER A 115 -41.22 -34.62 -20.45
C SER A 115 -40.38 -35.12 -21.64
N GLN A 116 -39.05 -35.00 -21.53
CA GLN A 116 -38.01 -35.90 -22.05
C GLN A 116 -37.89 -36.21 -23.56
N GLY A 117 -36.69 -35.95 -24.09
CA GLY A 117 -36.09 -36.73 -25.19
C GLY A 117 -34.91 -36.06 -25.91
N LYS A 118 -33.69 -36.26 -25.39
CA LYS A 118 -32.36 -36.50 -26.03
C LYS A 118 -32.15 -36.16 -27.53
N ASP A 119 -30.98 -35.74 -28.03
CA ASP A 119 -29.64 -35.44 -27.52
C ASP A 119 -28.88 -34.69 -28.65
N GLU A 120 -27.89 -33.90 -28.26
CA GLU A 120 -26.67 -33.47 -28.98
C GLU A 120 -26.75 -32.93 -30.43
N SER A 121 -26.48 -31.64 -30.63
CA SER A 121 -25.09 -31.18 -30.86
C SER A 121 -25.02 -29.67 -31.24
N LEU A 122 -23.93 -29.05 -30.77
CA LEU A 122 -23.29 -27.82 -31.24
C LEU A 122 -23.82 -26.46 -30.73
N GLN A 123 -22.99 -25.92 -29.82
CA GLN A 123 -22.58 -24.51 -29.72
C GLN A 123 -23.35 -23.63 -28.72
N GLU A 124 -23.11 -23.88 -27.43
CA GLU A 124 -23.33 -22.89 -26.37
C GLU A 124 -22.41 -21.69 -26.55
N ASN A 125 -23.01 -20.58 -26.95
CA ASN A 125 -22.43 -19.26 -26.88
C ASN A 125 -23.11 -18.54 -25.70
N CYS A 126 -22.62 -18.77 -24.47
CA CYS A 126 -23.09 -18.03 -23.30
C CYS A 126 -21.88 -17.51 -22.51
N GLY A 127 -21.90 -16.22 -22.17
CA GLY A 127 -20.82 -15.57 -21.43
C GLY A 127 -20.76 -14.05 -21.57
N ARG A 128 -21.57 -13.43 -22.45
CA ARG A 128 -21.47 -12.00 -22.75
C ARG A 128 -22.32 -11.04 -21.91
N ASN A 129 -23.00 -11.48 -20.85
CA ASN A 129 -23.87 -10.56 -20.09
C ASN A 129 -23.59 -10.42 -18.59
N LEU A 130 -22.60 -11.12 -18.02
CA LEU A 130 -22.37 -11.03 -16.57
C LEU A 130 -21.74 -9.69 -16.15
N HIS A 131 -20.89 -9.08 -16.98
CA HIS A 131 -20.18 -7.84 -16.60
C HIS A 131 -21.11 -6.62 -16.58
N THR A 132 -21.98 -6.48 -17.58
CA THR A 132 -22.99 -5.42 -17.62
C THR A 132 -24.04 -5.64 -16.55
N GLU A 133 -24.47 -6.88 -16.30
CA GLU A 133 -25.35 -7.18 -15.16
C GLU A 133 -24.67 -6.90 -13.83
N LEU A 134 -23.41 -7.25 -13.61
CA LEU A 134 -22.69 -6.96 -12.35
C LEU A 134 -22.49 -5.46 -12.13
N MET A 135 -22.23 -4.67 -13.17
CA MET A 135 -22.17 -3.20 -13.07
C MET A 135 -23.55 -2.58 -12.83
N LYS A 136 -24.59 -3.20 -13.38
CA LYS A 136 -25.98 -2.82 -13.12
C LYS A 136 -26.38 -3.21 -11.70
N TYR A 137 -26.01 -4.40 -11.21
CA TYR A 137 -26.19 -4.87 -9.85
C TYR A 137 -25.35 -4.05 -8.87
N ALA A 138 -24.14 -3.61 -9.20
CA ALA A 138 -23.35 -2.72 -8.35
C ALA A 138 -24.01 -1.35 -8.23
N ARG A 139 -24.47 -0.77 -9.35
CA ARG A 139 -25.22 0.50 -9.35
C ARG A 139 -26.60 0.36 -8.69
N GLU A 140 -27.30 -0.74 -8.92
CA GLU A 140 -28.58 -1.07 -8.29
C GLU A 140 -28.39 -1.39 -6.81
N THR A 141 -27.29 -2.01 -6.39
CA THR A 141 -26.93 -2.25 -4.99
C THR A 141 -26.50 -0.97 -4.31
N ASP A 142 -25.79 -0.07 -4.98
CA ASP A 142 -25.47 1.26 -4.45
C ASP A 142 -26.72 2.14 -4.36
N GLN A 143 -27.62 2.06 -5.34
CA GLN A 143 -28.92 2.73 -5.30
C GLN A 143 -29.83 2.11 -4.24
N LEU A 144 -29.89 0.80 -4.12
CA LEU A 144 -30.67 0.09 -3.11
C LEU A 144 -30.06 0.32 -1.72
N SER A 145 -28.74 0.35 -1.59
CA SER A 145 -28.08 0.74 -0.34
C SER A 145 -28.30 2.21 -0.03
N LYS A 146 -28.35 3.10 -1.02
CA LYS A 146 -28.74 4.51 -0.85
C LYS A 146 -30.21 4.65 -0.43
N ILE A 147 -31.11 3.83 -1.00
CA ILE A 147 -32.54 3.79 -0.66
C ILE A 147 -32.73 3.22 0.74
N ASN A 148 -32.16 2.05 1.06
CA ASN A 148 -32.18 1.43 2.38
C ASN A 148 -31.49 2.31 3.45
N ARG A 149 -30.47 3.08 3.09
CA ARG A 149 -29.86 4.09 3.99
C ARG A 149 -30.73 5.33 4.17
N ASN A 150 -31.61 5.65 3.21
CA ASN A 150 -32.59 6.73 3.34
C ASN A 150 -33.88 6.27 4.02
N GLU A 151 -34.19 4.97 4.01
CA GLU A 151 -35.25 4.38 4.83
C GLU A 151 -34.96 4.62 6.31
N GLY A 152 -35.88 5.28 7.01
CA GLY A 152 -35.76 5.58 8.43
C GLY A 152 -34.97 6.86 8.78
N ARG A 153 -34.35 7.55 7.80
CA ARG A 153 -33.72 8.87 8.03
C ARG A 153 -34.78 9.98 8.05
N LEU A 154 -35.05 10.53 9.23
CA LEU A 154 -35.79 11.80 9.33
C LEU A 154 -34.84 12.94 8.94
N LYS A 155 -35.23 13.80 7.99
CA LYS A 155 -34.45 15.03 7.76
C LYS A 155 -34.51 15.85 9.04
N LEU A 156 -33.35 16.22 9.58
CA LEU A 156 -33.22 16.92 10.88
C LEU A 156 -34.11 18.17 10.97
N PHE A 157 -34.39 18.80 9.82
CA PHE A 157 -35.21 20.01 9.66
C PHE A 157 -36.69 19.74 9.37
N CYS A 158 -37.14 18.48 9.30
CA CYS A 158 -38.57 18.17 9.17
C CYS A 158 -39.36 18.59 10.42
N LEU A 159 -38.70 18.85 11.55
CA LEU A 159 -39.35 19.26 12.80
C LEU A 159 -39.49 20.79 12.93
N ASP A 160 -38.92 21.57 12.00
CA ASP A 160 -39.01 23.04 12.00
C ASP A 160 -39.82 23.53 10.78
N PRO A 161 -41.02 24.11 10.99
CA PRO A 161 -41.88 24.60 9.91
C PRO A 161 -41.25 25.71 9.04
N GLU A 162 -40.29 26.46 9.56
CA GLU A 162 -39.63 27.56 8.82
C GLU A 162 -38.63 27.02 7.80
N THR A 163 -37.84 26.00 8.16
CA THR A 163 -36.87 25.36 7.26
C THR A 163 -37.50 24.49 6.19
N GLN A 164 -38.71 23.95 6.40
CA GLN A 164 -39.48 23.25 5.36
C GLN A 164 -39.87 24.16 4.17
N ARG A 165 -39.90 25.49 4.36
CA ARG A 165 -40.26 26.46 3.32
C ARG A 165 -39.07 26.89 2.46
N LEU A 166 -37.86 26.46 2.81
CA LEU A 166 -36.62 26.78 2.10
C LEU A 166 -36.27 25.63 1.14
N ASP A 167 -36.32 25.89 -0.16
CA ASP A 167 -35.90 24.93 -1.19
C ASP A 167 -34.39 24.97 -1.39
N PHE A 168 -33.70 23.98 -0.82
CA PHE A 168 -32.26 23.80 -0.96
C PHE A 168 -31.88 22.83 -2.10
N SER A 169 -32.84 22.31 -2.86
CA SER A 169 -32.59 21.28 -3.88
C SER A 169 -31.65 21.73 -5.01
N GLY A 170 -31.59 23.04 -5.27
CA GLY A 170 -30.67 23.66 -6.25
C GLY A 170 -29.31 24.09 -5.71
N ILE A 171 -29.02 23.92 -4.42
CA ILE A 171 -27.83 24.43 -3.73
C ILE A 171 -26.99 23.30 -3.11
N GLU A 172 -27.50 22.07 -3.03
CA GLU A 172 -26.72 20.95 -2.49
C GLU A 172 -25.45 20.72 -3.34
N PRO A 173 -24.25 20.96 -2.77
CA PRO A 173 -23.02 20.70 -3.50
C PRO A 173 -22.92 19.21 -3.82
N ASP A 174 -22.24 18.88 -4.92
CA ASP A 174 -21.97 17.48 -5.25
C ASP A 174 -21.06 16.87 -4.16
N VAL A 175 -21.67 16.11 -3.25
CA VAL A 175 -20.98 15.44 -2.14
C VAL A 175 -20.63 14.02 -2.56
N LYS A 176 -19.33 13.71 -2.57
CA LYS A 176 -18.74 12.39 -2.84
C LYS A 176 -18.55 11.58 -1.54
N PRO A 177 -18.48 10.24 -1.61
CA PRO A 177 -18.07 9.44 -0.46
C PRO A 177 -16.64 9.76 -0.03
N PHE A 178 -16.22 9.26 1.13
CA PHE A 178 -14.80 9.28 1.48
C PHE A 178 -14.03 8.43 0.46
N GLU A 179 -13.09 9.06 -0.22
CA GLU A 179 -12.25 8.43 -1.24
C GLU A 179 -10.79 8.58 -0.81
N ASP A 180 -9.97 7.55 -1.07
CA ASP A 180 -8.54 7.65 -0.88
C ASP A 180 -7.97 8.73 -1.82
N ARG A 181 -7.27 9.68 -1.23
CA ARG A 181 -6.64 10.77 -1.99
C ARG A 181 -5.18 10.47 -2.18
N PHE A 182 -4.89 9.90 -3.33
CA PHE A 182 -3.53 9.78 -3.79
C PHE A 182 -3.07 11.10 -4.41
N GLY A 183 -1.84 11.52 -4.09
CA GLY A 183 -1.17 12.56 -4.87
C GLY A 183 -0.75 12.06 -6.24
N ARG A 184 0.48 12.39 -6.66
CA ARG A 184 1.00 11.89 -7.93
C ARG A 184 1.32 10.40 -7.79
N ARG A 185 0.53 9.57 -8.46
CA ARG A 185 0.75 8.11 -8.52
C ARG A 185 1.70 7.75 -9.66
N ILE A 186 2.68 6.92 -9.35
CA ILE A 186 3.66 6.43 -10.32
C ILE A 186 3.78 4.91 -10.25
N THR A 187 3.87 4.27 -11.40
CA THR A 187 4.19 2.85 -11.53
C THR A 187 5.70 2.71 -11.71
N VAL A 188 6.32 1.88 -10.87
CA VAL A 188 7.74 1.55 -10.91
C VAL A 188 7.87 0.09 -11.33
N SER A 189 8.31 -0.14 -12.57
CA SER A 189 8.47 -1.48 -13.15
C SER A 189 9.94 -1.85 -13.23
N CYS A 190 10.35 -2.87 -12.48
CA CYS A 190 11.72 -3.38 -12.46
C CYS A 190 11.88 -4.49 -13.49
N HIS A 191 12.88 -4.38 -14.37
CA HIS A 191 13.04 -5.29 -15.50
C HIS A 191 14.24 -6.23 -15.32
N ASN A 192 15.41 -5.69 -15.00
CA ASN A 192 16.61 -6.48 -14.74
C ASN A 192 17.67 -5.69 -13.96
N LEU A 193 18.58 -6.44 -13.34
CA LEU A 193 19.83 -5.96 -12.75
C LEU A 193 20.96 -6.79 -13.32
N THR A 194 21.91 -6.17 -14.00
CA THR A 194 23.04 -6.86 -14.63
C THR A 194 24.36 -6.19 -14.27
N PHE A 195 25.32 -6.96 -13.78
CA PHE A 195 26.70 -6.50 -13.61
C PHE A 195 27.54 -6.85 -14.83
N SER A 196 28.65 -6.13 -15.05
CA SER A 196 29.54 -6.42 -16.19
C SER A 196 30.22 -7.79 -16.10
N LEU A 197 30.41 -8.33 -14.88
CA LEU A 197 30.89 -9.69 -14.69
C LEU A 197 29.71 -10.67 -14.73
N GLN A 198 29.58 -11.38 -15.85
CA GLN A 198 28.54 -12.39 -16.08
C GLN A 198 29.15 -13.75 -16.43
N GLY A 199 28.35 -14.81 -16.33
CA GLY A 199 28.72 -16.14 -16.77
C GLY A 199 27.56 -17.12 -16.75
N CYS A 200 27.84 -18.34 -17.22
CA CYS A 200 26.85 -19.42 -17.26
C CYS A 200 26.76 -20.11 -15.89
N VAL A 201 25.63 -19.96 -15.20
CA VAL A 201 25.41 -20.55 -13.87
C VAL A 201 25.00 -22.02 -13.96
N ASN A 202 24.24 -22.38 -15.00
CA ASN A 202 23.79 -23.73 -15.30
C ASN A 202 24.54 -24.29 -16.52
N GLU A 203 25.06 -25.51 -16.41
CA GLU A 203 25.75 -26.21 -17.49
C GLU A 203 24.77 -26.74 -18.56
N LYS A 204 23.48 -26.90 -18.22
CA LYS A 204 22.44 -27.47 -19.08
C LYS A 204 21.62 -26.46 -19.88
N ALA A 205 21.72 -25.16 -19.57
CA ALA A 205 20.88 -24.11 -20.16
C ALA A 205 21.69 -23.25 -21.14
N ASP A 206 21.86 -23.72 -22.38
CA ASP A 206 22.27 -23.00 -23.61
C ASP A 206 23.30 -21.86 -23.53
N GLY A 207 24.13 -21.80 -22.49
CA GLY A 207 25.16 -20.76 -22.32
C GLY A 207 24.63 -19.34 -22.08
N ILE A 208 23.41 -19.16 -21.54
CA ILE A 208 22.87 -17.81 -21.25
C ILE A 208 23.70 -17.15 -20.14
N LEU A 209 24.29 -16.00 -20.45
CA LEU A 209 25.06 -15.20 -19.51
C LEU A 209 24.14 -14.48 -18.51
N THR A 210 24.42 -14.62 -17.23
CA THR A 210 23.71 -13.91 -16.16
C THR A 210 24.66 -13.57 -15.01
N ASN A 211 24.14 -12.92 -13.96
CA ASN A 211 24.90 -12.66 -12.75
C ASN A 211 25.34 -14.00 -12.13
N LEU A 212 26.58 -14.03 -11.64
CA LEU A 212 27.21 -15.25 -11.11
C LEU A 212 26.69 -15.68 -9.74
N GLU A 213 25.89 -14.83 -9.10
CA GLU A 213 25.33 -15.06 -7.77
C GLU A 213 24.05 -14.24 -7.55
N PRO A 214 23.26 -14.56 -6.51
CA PRO A 214 22.00 -13.87 -6.24
C PRO A 214 22.20 -12.44 -5.76
N PHE A 215 21.43 -11.52 -6.35
CA PHE A 215 21.31 -10.13 -5.92
C PHE A 215 19.84 -9.77 -5.67
N PHE A 216 19.58 -9.01 -4.61
CA PHE A 216 18.22 -8.63 -4.21
C PHE A 216 18.09 -7.12 -4.23
N VAL A 217 16.95 -6.61 -4.70
CA VAL A 217 16.71 -5.16 -4.81
C VAL A 217 15.58 -4.75 -3.88
N SER A 218 15.75 -3.65 -3.16
CA SER A 218 14.65 -2.94 -2.52
C SER A 218 14.59 -1.49 -3.00
N LEU A 219 13.37 -0.98 -3.21
CA LEU A 219 13.13 0.37 -3.67
C LEU A 219 12.27 1.16 -2.68
N ALA A 220 12.64 2.39 -2.39
CA ALA A 220 11.84 3.31 -1.58
C ALA A 220 12.04 4.77 -1.99
N LEU A 221 11.06 5.61 -1.67
CA LEU A 221 11.09 7.05 -1.90
C LEU A 221 11.68 7.79 -0.71
N PHE A 222 12.52 8.78 -1.00
CA PHE A 222 13.14 9.67 -0.03
C PHE A 222 12.91 11.12 -0.43
N ASP A 223 12.53 11.95 0.55
CA ASP A 223 12.43 13.40 0.39
C ASP A 223 13.67 14.04 1.04
N ILE A 224 14.56 14.56 0.19
CA ILE A 224 15.81 15.19 0.62
C ILE A 224 15.54 16.56 1.25
N SER A 225 14.48 17.26 0.81
CA SER A 225 14.11 18.57 1.38
C SER A 225 13.64 18.44 2.83
N LYS A 226 12.94 17.34 3.14
CA LYS A 226 12.47 17.01 4.50
C LYS A 226 13.41 16.10 5.27
N ASN A 227 14.51 15.64 4.65
CA ASN A 227 15.49 14.72 5.22
C ASN A 227 14.84 13.44 5.79
N CYS A 228 13.95 12.80 5.03
CA CYS A 228 13.23 11.60 5.48
C CYS A 228 12.95 10.59 4.35
N LYS A 229 12.63 9.35 4.75
CA LYS A 229 12.05 8.32 3.88
C LYS A 229 10.53 8.50 3.88
N ILE A 230 9.89 8.46 2.72
CA ILE A 230 8.46 8.78 2.55
C ILE A 230 7.62 7.62 2.00
N SER A 231 8.20 6.45 1.76
CA SER A 231 7.45 5.24 1.40
C SER A 231 8.00 4.01 2.12
N ALA A 232 7.21 2.95 2.23
CA ALA A 232 7.69 1.62 2.60
C ALA A 232 8.67 1.04 1.56
N ASP A 233 9.37 -0.05 1.92
CA ASP A 233 10.27 -0.77 1.02
C ASP A 233 9.49 -1.70 0.07
N PHE A 234 9.69 -1.51 -1.24
CA PHE A 234 9.25 -2.44 -2.27
C PHE A 234 10.38 -3.40 -2.64
N HIS A 235 10.23 -4.67 -2.29
CA HIS A 235 11.25 -5.70 -2.51
C HIS A 235 11.03 -6.40 -3.85
N VAL A 236 12.11 -6.59 -4.61
CA VAL A 236 12.09 -7.24 -5.93
C VAL A 236 13.25 -8.25 -6.04
N ASP A 237 12.94 -9.44 -6.55
CA ASP A 237 13.92 -10.45 -6.94
C ASP A 237 13.95 -10.56 -8.48
N LEU A 238 15.04 -10.06 -9.07
CA LEU A 238 15.28 -10.06 -10.52
C LEU A 238 16.18 -11.23 -10.97
N ASN A 239 16.48 -12.19 -10.08
CA ASN A 239 17.36 -13.30 -10.40
C ASN A 239 16.65 -14.30 -11.33
N PRO A 240 17.32 -14.86 -12.34
CA PRO A 240 16.75 -15.94 -13.12
C PRO A 240 16.64 -17.23 -12.28
N PRO A 241 15.79 -18.20 -12.69
CA PRO A 241 15.58 -19.45 -11.95
C PRO A 241 16.88 -20.18 -11.55
N CYS A 242 17.85 -20.28 -12.46
CA CYS A 242 19.12 -20.97 -12.20
C CYS A 242 19.98 -20.32 -11.10
N VAL A 243 19.83 -19.02 -10.86
CA VAL A 243 20.50 -18.31 -9.76
C VAL A 243 19.71 -18.48 -8.47
N ARG A 244 18.37 -18.49 -8.53
CA ARG A 244 17.51 -18.75 -7.37
C ARG A 244 17.70 -20.16 -6.81
N GLU A 245 17.90 -21.16 -7.67
CA GLU A 245 18.23 -22.55 -7.29
C GLU A 245 19.52 -22.65 -6.46
N MET A 246 20.41 -21.66 -6.50
CA MET A 246 21.60 -21.63 -5.63
C MET A 246 21.24 -21.48 -4.14
N LEU A 247 20.05 -20.93 -3.84
CA LEU A 247 19.57 -20.64 -2.49
C LEU A 247 18.71 -21.78 -1.90
N THR A 248 18.28 -22.74 -2.73
CA THR A 248 17.44 -23.86 -2.26
C THR A 248 18.30 -24.94 -1.60
N ASP A 249 18.01 -25.26 -0.34
CA ASP A 249 18.71 -26.28 0.43
C ASP A 249 18.60 -27.66 -0.25
N THR A 250 19.74 -28.22 -0.66
CA THR A 250 19.83 -29.63 -1.10
C THR A 250 19.86 -30.60 0.10
N SER A 251 19.64 -30.11 1.32
CA SER A 251 19.63 -30.92 2.55
C SER A 251 18.47 -30.53 3.45
N GLY A 252 17.30 -31.13 3.20
CA GLY A 252 16.12 -30.94 4.06
C GLY A 252 14.78 -31.32 3.45
N GLN A 253 14.68 -32.46 2.74
CA GLN A 253 13.39 -33.15 2.67
C GLN A 253 12.98 -33.50 4.11
N LEU A 254 11.92 -32.87 4.60
CA LEU A 254 10.94 -33.42 5.57
C LEU A 254 9.82 -32.40 5.76
N SER A 255 8.91 -32.35 4.80
CA SER A 255 7.45 -32.38 5.03
C SER A 255 6.80 -32.71 3.68
N PRO A 256 5.87 -33.67 3.61
CA PRO A 256 5.36 -34.14 2.33
C PRO A 256 4.37 -33.12 1.77
N MET A 257 4.68 -32.58 0.59
CA MET A 257 3.66 -32.13 -0.34
C MET A 257 2.93 -33.39 -0.81
N THR A 258 1.74 -33.64 -0.28
CA THR A 258 0.81 -34.58 -0.91
C THR A 258 0.14 -33.85 -2.07
N ASP A 259 0.68 -34.07 -3.26
CA ASP A 259 -0.09 -33.95 -4.49
C ASP A 259 -1.16 -35.06 -4.47
N SER A 260 -2.42 -34.67 -4.45
CA SER A 260 -3.51 -35.54 -4.92
C SER A 260 -4.43 -34.70 -5.77
N ASP A 261 -4.16 -34.79 -7.06
CA ASP A 261 -5.06 -34.44 -8.13
C ASP A 261 -6.21 -35.47 -8.11
N GLY A 262 -7.44 -34.98 -7.92
CA GLY A 262 -8.63 -35.80 -7.80
C GLY A 262 -9.87 -34.92 -7.83
N GLY A 263 -10.45 -34.78 -9.02
CA GLY A 263 -11.66 -33.98 -9.26
C GLY A 263 -12.84 -34.42 -8.39
N GLY A 264 -13.55 -33.42 -7.88
CA GLY A 264 -14.81 -33.57 -7.17
C GLY A 264 -15.36 -32.20 -6.78
N GLU A 265 -16.36 -31.72 -7.50
CA GLU A 265 -17.19 -30.60 -7.07
C GLU A 265 -17.86 -30.92 -5.73
N VAL A 266 -17.52 -30.21 -4.64
CA VAL A 266 -18.39 -30.11 -3.46
C VAL A 266 -18.20 -28.75 -2.76
N MET A 267 -19.26 -27.94 -2.87
CA MET A 267 -19.84 -26.98 -1.92
C MET A 267 -18.99 -26.25 -0.87
N VAL A 268 -19.20 -24.93 -0.87
CA VAL A 268 -19.03 -23.96 0.22
C VAL A 268 -19.56 -24.49 1.56
N ASN A 269 -18.68 -24.77 2.52
CA ASN A 269 -18.77 -24.32 3.92
C ASN A 269 -17.68 -24.97 4.81
N GLY A 270 -16.98 -24.12 5.56
CA GLY A 270 -16.42 -24.41 6.90
C GLY A 270 -15.38 -25.53 7.03
N ASP A 271 -14.08 -25.16 7.07
CA ASP A 271 -13.24 -25.30 8.27
C ASP A 271 -11.79 -24.86 7.92
N SER A 272 -11.49 -23.56 8.10
CA SER A 272 -10.11 -23.07 8.03
C SER A 272 -9.52 -23.12 9.44
N GLY A 273 -8.65 -24.11 9.66
CA GLY A 273 -7.89 -24.26 10.90
C GLY A 273 -7.24 -22.94 11.35
N LYS A 274 -7.54 -22.56 12.60
CA LYS A 274 -6.96 -21.47 13.40
C LYS A 274 -5.74 -20.76 12.77
N ARG A 275 -5.96 -19.73 11.94
CA ARG A 275 -4.97 -18.66 11.75
C ARG A 275 -4.99 -17.82 13.04
N ASN A 276 -3.88 -17.79 13.75
CA ASN A 276 -3.69 -17.16 15.07
C ASN A 276 -4.08 -15.66 15.11
N GLY A 277 -5.38 -15.33 15.22
CA GLY A 277 -5.87 -13.98 15.54
C GLY A 277 -5.72 -12.90 14.45
N LEU A 278 -5.20 -13.23 13.27
CA LEU A 278 -5.12 -12.30 12.14
C LEU A 278 -6.49 -12.07 11.47
N PRO A 279 -6.75 -10.88 10.91
CA PRO A 279 -7.99 -10.62 10.19
C PRO A 279 -8.11 -11.52 8.94
N VAL A 280 -9.32 -12.03 8.69
CA VAL A 280 -9.66 -12.80 7.49
C VAL A 280 -9.88 -11.80 6.33
N LEU A 281 -8.79 -11.49 5.62
CA LEU A 281 -8.83 -10.66 4.42
C LEU A 281 -8.80 -11.54 3.17
N GLN A 282 -9.66 -11.24 2.18
CA GLN A 282 -9.62 -11.86 0.87
C GLN A 282 -8.39 -11.35 0.10
N ARG A 283 -7.33 -12.15 0.06
CA ARG A 283 -6.08 -11.83 -0.63
C ARG A 283 -6.00 -12.57 -1.96
N VAL A 284 -5.18 -12.05 -2.86
CA VAL A 284 -4.83 -12.71 -4.13
C VAL A 284 -4.05 -14.01 -3.85
N SER A 285 -4.09 -14.95 -4.81
CA SER A 285 -3.23 -16.13 -4.80
C SER A 285 -1.75 -15.76 -4.55
N GLU A 286 -1.14 -16.45 -3.60
CA GLU A 286 0.27 -16.26 -3.22
C GLU A 286 1.23 -16.47 -4.40
N ALA A 287 0.87 -17.31 -5.37
CA ALA A 287 1.67 -17.55 -6.57
C ALA A 287 1.91 -16.27 -7.38
N LEU A 288 0.89 -15.40 -7.49
CA LEU A 288 0.97 -14.13 -8.22
C LEU A 288 1.81 -13.08 -7.49
N LEU A 289 1.95 -13.21 -6.17
CA LEU A 289 2.71 -12.32 -5.30
C LEU A 289 4.10 -12.86 -4.94
N ARG A 290 4.51 -13.99 -5.53
CA ARG A 290 5.78 -14.63 -5.18
C ARG A 290 7.00 -13.82 -5.63
N PHE A 291 6.93 -13.19 -6.79
CA PHE A 291 8.01 -12.38 -7.36
C PHE A 291 7.47 -11.09 -8.00
N PRO A 292 6.91 -10.17 -7.21
CA PRO A 292 6.39 -8.92 -7.73
C PRO A 292 7.53 -8.07 -8.28
N THR A 293 7.33 -7.51 -9.47
CA THR A 293 8.31 -6.67 -10.17
C THR A 293 7.77 -5.28 -10.48
N GLN A 294 6.53 -5.00 -10.09
CA GLN A 294 5.85 -3.73 -10.33
C GLN A 294 5.25 -3.21 -9.03
N GLY A 295 5.66 -2.01 -8.64
CA GLY A 295 5.15 -1.30 -7.47
C GLY A 295 4.47 0.00 -7.88
N ILE A 296 3.40 0.37 -7.19
CA ILE A 296 2.75 1.68 -7.35
C ILE A 296 3.08 2.54 -6.15
N PHE A 297 3.70 3.69 -6.38
CA PHE A 297 4.04 4.64 -5.35
C PHE A 297 3.14 5.88 -5.47
N SER A 298 2.67 6.38 -4.33
CA SER A 298 1.91 7.63 -4.24
C SER A 298 2.78 8.71 -3.61
N VAL A 299 2.67 9.94 -4.14
CA VAL A 299 3.38 11.11 -3.62
C VAL A 299 2.43 12.27 -3.47
N THR A 300 2.00 12.52 -2.24
CA THR A 300 1.01 13.53 -1.88
C THR A 300 1.51 14.96 -2.12
N ASN A 301 2.80 15.22 -1.91
CA ASN A 301 3.42 16.52 -2.16
C ASN A 301 4.63 16.40 -3.12
N PRO A 302 4.39 16.27 -4.44
CA PRO A 302 5.45 16.00 -5.41
C PRO A 302 6.32 17.23 -5.68
N HIS A 303 7.64 17.05 -5.65
CA HIS A 303 8.63 18.09 -5.96
C HIS A 303 9.96 17.49 -6.44
N ALA A 304 10.87 18.34 -6.92
CA ALA A 304 12.14 17.91 -7.52
C ALA A 304 13.13 17.24 -6.54
N ASP A 305 12.90 17.33 -5.23
CA ASP A 305 13.80 16.77 -4.21
C ASP A 305 13.45 15.33 -3.79
N ILE A 306 12.49 14.69 -4.47
CA ILE A 306 12.10 13.30 -4.24
C ILE A 306 12.91 12.34 -5.11
N PHE A 307 13.53 11.36 -4.46
CA PHE A 307 14.37 10.35 -5.09
C PHE A 307 13.81 8.96 -4.85
N LEU A 308 13.74 8.15 -5.91
CA LEU A 308 13.57 6.71 -5.81
C LEU A 308 14.96 6.09 -5.65
N VAL A 309 15.19 5.44 -4.52
CA VAL A 309 16.46 4.78 -4.21
C VAL A 309 16.30 3.28 -4.35
N ALA A 310 17.21 2.65 -5.07
CA ALA A 310 17.35 1.21 -5.14
C ALA A 310 18.56 0.77 -4.31
N ARG A 311 18.35 -0.09 -3.32
CA ARG A 311 19.42 -0.78 -2.58
C ARG A 311 19.59 -2.17 -3.15
N VAL A 312 20.84 -2.61 -3.28
CA VAL A 312 21.22 -3.93 -3.77
C VAL A 312 21.94 -4.68 -2.67
N GLU A 313 21.44 -5.87 -2.36
CA GLU A 313 22.02 -6.80 -1.40
C GLU A 313 22.50 -8.06 -2.11
N LYS A 314 23.43 -8.77 -1.47
CA LYS A 314 23.87 -10.11 -1.90
C LYS A 314 23.97 -11.05 -0.70
N VAL A 315 24.19 -12.33 -0.95
CA VAL A 315 24.47 -13.30 0.13
C VAL A 315 25.74 -12.93 0.90
N LEU A 316 25.69 -13.00 2.24
CA LEU A 316 26.81 -12.72 3.13
C LEU A 316 28.03 -13.57 2.81
N GLN A 317 29.19 -12.94 2.62
CA GLN A 317 30.45 -13.61 2.30
C GLN A 317 31.63 -13.00 3.07
N ASN A 318 32.18 -11.89 2.55
CA ASN A 318 33.34 -11.17 3.08
C ASN A 318 33.00 -9.67 3.21
N GLY A 319 34.00 -8.82 3.45
CA GLY A 319 33.81 -7.36 3.42
C GLY A 319 33.33 -6.85 2.05
N ILE A 320 32.49 -5.82 2.05
CA ILE A 320 31.84 -5.27 0.84
C ILE A 320 32.87 -4.95 -0.25
N THR A 321 33.98 -4.27 0.09
CA THR A 321 35.06 -3.94 -0.86
C THR A 321 35.66 -5.18 -1.53
N HIS A 322 35.95 -6.22 -0.75
CA HIS A 322 36.52 -7.47 -1.27
C HIS A 322 35.52 -8.22 -2.16
N CYS A 323 34.23 -8.21 -1.80
CA CYS A 323 33.18 -8.81 -2.62
C CYS A 323 32.92 -8.03 -3.92
N ALA A 324 33.12 -6.71 -3.94
CA ALA A 324 32.94 -5.87 -5.13
C ALA A 324 34.13 -5.90 -6.09
N GLU A 325 35.34 -6.17 -5.60
CA GLU A 325 36.58 -6.13 -6.39
C GLU A 325 36.51 -6.94 -7.72
N PRO A 326 35.97 -8.17 -7.78
CA PRO A 326 35.84 -8.91 -9.03
C PRO A 326 34.92 -8.22 -10.05
N TYR A 327 33.92 -7.48 -9.59
CA TYR A 327 32.94 -6.78 -10.43
C TYR A 327 33.45 -5.43 -10.94
N MET A 328 34.48 -4.87 -10.30
CA MET A 328 35.07 -3.57 -10.68
C MET A 328 36.22 -3.69 -11.69
N LYS A 329 36.73 -4.91 -11.90
CA LYS A 329 37.78 -5.20 -12.88
C LYS A 329 37.18 -5.57 -14.23
N THR A 330 37.99 -5.51 -15.28
CA THR A 330 37.60 -6.02 -16.60
C THR A 330 37.18 -7.49 -16.49
N PRO A 331 36.03 -7.89 -17.07
CA PRO A 331 35.54 -9.26 -16.97
C PRO A 331 36.58 -10.26 -17.49
N ASP A 332 36.89 -11.28 -16.67
CA ASP A 332 37.77 -12.40 -17.02
C ASP A 332 37.04 -13.71 -16.71
N THR A 333 37.02 -14.62 -17.68
CA THR A 333 36.33 -15.91 -17.58
C THR A 333 36.83 -16.75 -16.40
N LYS A 334 38.15 -16.75 -16.12
CA LYS A 334 38.73 -17.50 -14.99
C LYS A 334 38.30 -16.89 -13.66
N ALA A 335 38.32 -15.56 -13.55
CA ALA A 335 37.83 -14.84 -12.39
C ALA A 335 36.32 -15.11 -12.16
N GLY A 336 35.51 -15.09 -13.21
CA GLY A 336 34.08 -15.39 -13.14
C GLY A 336 33.78 -16.80 -12.64
N GLN A 337 34.48 -17.82 -13.15
CA GLN A 337 34.33 -19.20 -12.66
C GLN A 337 34.68 -19.36 -11.18
N LYS A 338 35.72 -18.64 -10.72
CA LYS A 338 36.11 -18.64 -9.31
C LYS A 338 35.03 -18.00 -8.42
N VAL A 339 34.46 -16.88 -8.85
CA VAL A 339 33.36 -16.20 -8.16
C VAL A 339 32.13 -17.12 -8.09
N LEU A 340 31.71 -17.71 -9.21
CA LEU A 340 30.57 -18.62 -9.26
C LEU A 340 30.73 -19.82 -8.32
N LYS A 341 31.91 -20.45 -8.30
CA LYS A 341 32.19 -21.58 -7.41
C LYS A 341 32.10 -21.18 -5.94
N ALA A 342 32.66 -20.03 -5.58
CA ALA A 342 32.58 -19.50 -4.22
C ALA A 342 31.13 -19.12 -3.84
N ALA A 343 30.38 -18.54 -4.77
CA ALA A 343 28.99 -18.16 -4.57
C ALA A 343 28.11 -19.39 -4.32
N LYS A 344 28.22 -20.45 -5.14
CA LYS A 344 27.47 -21.71 -4.94
C LYS A 344 27.74 -22.31 -3.55
N GLN A 345 29.01 -22.41 -3.15
CA GLN A 345 29.39 -22.92 -1.83
C GLN A 345 28.84 -22.04 -0.69
N THR A 346 28.80 -20.72 -0.89
CA THR A 346 28.34 -19.80 0.14
C THR A 346 26.81 -19.80 0.25
N CYS A 347 26.09 -19.82 -0.87
CA CYS A 347 24.62 -19.85 -0.87
C CYS A 347 24.07 -21.08 -0.13
N GLN A 348 24.70 -22.25 -0.30
CA GLN A 348 24.33 -23.47 0.43
C GLN A 348 24.51 -23.38 1.96
N ARG A 349 25.34 -22.45 2.46
CA ARG A 349 25.63 -22.33 3.89
C ARG A 349 24.99 -21.10 4.52
N LEU A 350 24.99 -19.99 3.79
CA LEU A 350 24.66 -18.65 4.26
C LEU A 350 23.54 -18.00 3.44
N GLY A 351 22.84 -18.74 2.56
CA GLY A 351 21.85 -18.20 1.62
C GLY A 351 20.73 -17.36 2.26
N ARG A 352 20.44 -17.61 3.54
CA ARG A 352 19.49 -16.84 4.35
C ARG A 352 20.00 -15.45 4.75
N TYR A 353 21.31 -15.27 4.91
CA TYR A 353 21.89 -14.01 5.37
C TYR A 353 22.32 -13.16 4.19
N ARG A 354 21.82 -11.94 4.17
CA ARG A 354 22.17 -10.94 3.17
C ARG A 354 23.18 -9.96 3.74
N MET A 355 23.88 -9.26 2.86
CA MET A 355 24.77 -8.16 3.19
C MET A 355 24.57 -7.02 2.18
N PRO A 356 24.76 -5.75 2.60
CA PRO A 356 24.70 -4.62 1.68
C PRO A 356 25.78 -4.73 0.61
N PHE A 357 25.47 -4.34 -0.64
CA PHE A 357 26.42 -4.46 -1.76
C PHE A 357 26.56 -3.16 -2.54
N ALA A 358 25.44 -2.63 -3.05
CA ALA A 358 25.43 -1.43 -3.87
C ALA A 358 24.13 -0.64 -3.69
N TRP A 359 24.08 0.58 -4.21
CA TRP A 359 22.87 1.37 -4.29
C TRP A 359 22.89 2.28 -5.53
N ALA A 360 21.72 2.68 -5.99
CA ALA A 360 21.54 3.67 -7.04
C ALA A 360 20.30 4.51 -6.74
N ALA A 361 20.19 5.69 -7.35
CA ALA A 361 19.03 6.54 -7.17
C ALA A 361 18.62 7.23 -8.48
N LYS A 362 17.33 7.55 -8.59
CA LYS A 362 16.75 8.35 -9.66
C LYS A 362 15.88 9.46 -9.06
N GLN A 363 16.08 10.69 -9.51
CA GLN A 363 15.15 11.78 -9.21
C GLN A 363 13.80 11.50 -9.89
N VAL A 364 12.70 11.62 -9.15
CA VAL A 364 11.38 11.21 -9.66
C VAL A 364 10.72 12.35 -10.43
N PHE A 365 10.79 13.58 -9.92
CA PHE A 365 10.15 14.75 -10.53
C PHE A 365 11.19 15.77 -10.97
N LYS A 366 10.96 16.45 -12.09
CA LYS A 366 11.90 17.41 -12.68
C LYS A 366 11.76 18.85 -12.15
N ASP A 367 10.60 19.19 -11.58
CA ASP A 367 10.28 20.55 -11.16
C ASP A 367 9.48 20.60 -9.85
N ALA A 368 9.30 21.81 -9.32
CA ALA A 368 8.54 22.06 -8.09
C ALA A 368 7.03 21.85 -8.25
N GLN A 369 6.54 21.70 -9.49
CA GLN A 369 5.14 21.42 -9.79
C GLN A 369 4.85 19.92 -9.82
N GLY A 370 5.87 19.07 -9.61
CA GLY A 370 5.70 17.62 -9.55
C GLY A 370 5.58 16.95 -10.92
N SER A 371 6.13 17.55 -11.97
CA SER A 371 6.17 16.90 -13.29
C SER A 371 7.11 15.70 -13.26
N LEU A 372 6.64 14.55 -13.73
CA LEU A 372 7.41 13.30 -13.74
C LEU A 372 8.62 13.36 -14.68
N ASP A 373 9.76 12.81 -14.26
CA ASP A 373 10.93 12.59 -15.10
C ASP A 373 10.92 11.17 -15.72
N MET A 374 10.35 11.08 -16.92
CA MET A 374 10.23 9.81 -17.67
C MET A 374 11.56 9.39 -18.32
N ASP A 375 12.38 10.36 -18.75
CA ASP A 375 13.62 10.13 -19.50
C ASP A 375 14.84 9.90 -18.58
N GLY A 376 14.74 10.29 -17.32
CA GLY A 376 15.80 10.12 -16.33
C GLY A 376 16.21 8.67 -16.17
N LYS A 377 17.52 8.42 -16.12
CA LYS A 377 18.09 7.11 -15.79
C LYS A 377 18.46 7.08 -14.32
N PHE A 378 18.51 5.87 -13.74
CA PHE A 378 19.18 5.69 -12.48
C PHE A 378 20.64 6.15 -12.58
N SER A 379 21.17 6.64 -11.46
CA SER A 379 22.60 6.82 -11.29
C SER A 379 23.35 5.50 -11.54
N PRO A 380 24.68 5.54 -11.76
CA PRO A 380 25.50 4.33 -11.69
C PRO A 380 25.27 3.57 -10.37
N LEU A 381 25.55 2.27 -10.38
CA LEU A 381 25.55 1.44 -9.17
C LEU A 381 26.75 1.82 -8.32
N TYR A 382 26.53 2.54 -7.22
CA TYR A 382 27.56 2.91 -6.27
C TYR A 382 27.79 1.77 -5.28
N ARG A 383 29.05 1.40 -5.06
CA ARG A 383 29.42 0.43 -4.03
C ARG A 383 28.99 0.96 -2.65
N GLN A 384 28.34 0.10 -1.86
CA GLN A 384 27.99 0.45 -0.50
C GLN A 384 29.25 0.59 0.38
N ASP A 385 29.30 1.65 1.17
CA ASP A 385 30.31 1.85 2.20
C ASP A 385 29.80 1.24 3.51
N SER A 386 30.59 0.35 4.11
CA SER A 386 30.22 -0.34 5.37
C SER A 386 30.15 0.61 6.57
N SER A 387 30.66 1.82 6.45
CA SER A 387 30.61 2.87 7.48
C SER A 387 29.47 3.88 7.29
N LYS A 388 28.72 3.79 6.18
CA LYS A 388 27.66 4.74 5.81
C LYS A 388 26.35 4.00 5.50
N ILE A 389 25.75 3.39 6.51
CA ILE A 389 24.63 2.45 6.36
C ILE A 389 23.29 3.08 6.74
N SER A 390 23.31 4.01 7.71
CA SER A 390 22.10 4.62 8.24
C SER A 390 21.28 5.37 7.17
N THR A 391 20.00 5.59 7.44
CA THR A 391 19.14 6.43 6.60
C THR A 391 19.70 7.86 6.44
N ASP A 392 20.26 8.42 7.51
CA ASP A 392 20.88 9.76 7.47
C ASP A 392 22.11 9.80 6.56
N ASP A 393 22.91 8.73 6.55
CA ASP A 393 24.05 8.64 5.64
C ASP A 393 23.59 8.53 4.18
N LEU A 394 22.55 7.73 3.91
CA LEU A 394 21.97 7.65 2.58
C LEU A 394 21.45 9.02 2.11
N LEU A 395 20.74 9.77 2.95
CA LEU A 395 20.26 11.12 2.62
C LEU A 395 21.42 12.08 2.28
N LYS A 396 22.53 12.03 3.03
CA LYS A 396 23.76 12.80 2.70
C LYS A 396 24.37 12.36 1.37
N LEU A 397 24.40 11.06 1.08
CA LEU A 397 24.89 10.51 -0.18
C LEU A 397 24.02 10.97 -1.37
N LEU A 398 22.70 11.05 -1.20
CA LEU A 398 21.80 11.56 -2.23
C LEU A 398 22.04 13.04 -2.54
N VAL A 399 22.44 13.85 -1.55
CA VAL A 399 22.86 15.24 -1.77
C VAL A 399 24.18 15.29 -2.55
N GLU A 400 25.12 14.37 -2.30
CA GLU A 400 26.42 14.30 -2.99
C GLU A 400 26.25 14.01 -4.50
N ILE A 401 25.37 13.06 -4.87
CA ILE A 401 25.19 12.66 -6.28
C ILE A 401 24.54 13.74 -7.16
N ARG A 402 23.89 14.76 -6.57
CA ARG A 402 23.43 15.94 -7.31
C ARG A 402 24.57 16.78 -7.87
N LYS A 403 25.79 16.62 -7.34
CA LYS A 403 27.01 17.31 -7.79
C LYS A 403 28.08 16.27 -8.16
N PRO A 404 27.87 15.51 -9.24
CA PRO A 404 28.67 14.31 -9.56
C PRO A 404 30.18 14.62 -9.71
N GLU A 405 30.55 15.82 -10.16
CA GLU A 405 31.95 16.27 -10.29
C GLU A 405 32.74 16.22 -8.97
N LYS A 406 32.05 16.29 -7.82
CA LYS A 406 32.67 16.27 -6.49
C LYS A 406 32.62 14.90 -5.82
N SER A 407 31.93 13.94 -6.43
CA SER A 407 31.63 12.68 -5.77
C SER A 407 32.82 11.73 -5.80
N LYS A 408 33.12 11.10 -4.66
CA LYS A 408 34.19 10.09 -4.53
C LYS A 408 33.64 8.66 -4.50
N LEU A 409 32.38 8.49 -4.88
CA LEU A 409 31.70 7.19 -4.81
C LEU A 409 32.26 6.24 -5.86
N GLN A 410 32.56 5.01 -5.41
CA GLN A 410 33.08 3.96 -6.28
C GLN A 410 31.93 3.33 -7.06
N ILE A 411 32.08 3.28 -8.38
CA ILE A 411 31.07 2.71 -9.28
C ILE A 411 31.38 1.23 -9.49
N ILE A 412 30.36 0.37 -9.36
CA ILE A 412 30.40 -1.02 -9.81
C ILE A 412 29.81 -1.06 -11.23
N PRO A 413 30.58 -1.47 -12.24
CA PRO A 413 30.09 -1.64 -13.61
C PRO A 413 28.85 -2.55 -13.68
N GLY A 414 27.74 -1.99 -14.14
CA GLY A 414 26.46 -2.67 -14.24
C GLY A 414 25.31 -1.68 -14.52
N GLN A 415 24.11 -2.22 -14.65
CA GLN A 415 22.90 -1.47 -14.97
C GLN A 415 21.70 -2.04 -14.21
N LEU A 416 20.92 -1.14 -13.64
CA LEU A 416 19.59 -1.41 -13.10
C LEU A 416 18.56 -0.78 -14.06
N ASN A 417 17.72 -1.61 -14.67
CA ASN A 417 16.69 -1.17 -15.61
C ASN A 417 15.33 -1.12 -14.93
N VAL A 418 14.84 0.10 -14.73
CA VAL A 418 13.56 0.41 -14.09
C VAL A 418 12.83 1.48 -14.90
N THR A 419 11.56 1.24 -15.21
CA THR A 419 10.67 2.21 -15.86
C THR A 419 9.80 2.88 -14.80
N ILE A 420 9.65 4.21 -14.89
CA ILE A 420 8.74 5.00 -14.05
C ILE A 420 7.73 5.71 -14.94
N GLU A 421 6.46 5.43 -14.73
CA GLU A 421 5.34 5.95 -15.51
C GLU A 421 4.24 6.49 -14.60
N CYS A 422 3.33 7.30 -15.14
CA CYS A 422 2.13 7.70 -14.39
C CYS A 422 1.12 6.56 -14.40
N VAL A 423 0.43 6.33 -13.28
CA VAL A 423 -0.65 5.33 -13.21
C VAL A 423 -1.83 5.82 -14.07
N PRO A 424 -2.31 5.03 -15.06
CA PRO A 424 -3.50 5.39 -15.83
C PRO A 424 -4.78 5.23 -14.99
N PRO A 425 -5.88 5.93 -15.32
CA PRO A 425 -7.13 5.87 -14.56
C PRO A 425 -7.71 4.45 -14.39
N ASP A 426 -7.61 3.63 -15.44
CA ASP A 426 -8.19 2.28 -15.49
C ASP A 426 -7.18 1.16 -15.16
N PHE A 427 -6.16 1.47 -14.36
CA PHE A 427 -5.17 0.47 -13.98
C PHE A 427 -5.81 -0.70 -13.20
N SER A 428 -5.55 -1.93 -13.66
CA SER A 428 -6.12 -3.19 -13.15
C SER A 428 -5.07 -4.03 -12.42
N ASN A 429 -5.46 -5.22 -11.94
CA ASN A 429 -4.56 -6.24 -11.37
C ASN A 429 -3.63 -5.70 -10.26
N THR A 430 -4.18 -4.87 -9.38
CA THR A 430 -3.47 -4.15 -8.33
C THR A 430 -3.93 -4.61 -6.95
N VAL A 431 -2.99 -4.82 -6.05
CA VAL A 431 -3.25 -5.02 -4.62
C VAL A 431 -2.79 -3.84 -3.81
N ASN A 432 -3.47 -3.57 -2.70
CA ASN A 432 -3.03 -2.58 -1.73
C ASN A 432 -1.81 -3.07 -0.93
N SER A 433 -1.32 -2.25 0.00
CA SER A 433 -0.15 -2.59 0.83
C SER A 433 -0.38 -3.81 1.74
N SER A 434 -1.62 -4.24 1.95
CA SER A 434 -2.02 -5.45 2.70
C SER A 434 -2.26 -6.69 1.83
N TYR A 435 -1.92 -6.60 0.53
CA TYR A 435 -2.14 -7.61 -0.50
C TYR A 435 -3.62 -7.96 -0.76
N VAL A 436 -4.51 -7.02 -0.48
CA VAL A 436 -5.94 -7.11 -0.80
C VAL A 436 -6.16 -6.50 -2.19
N PRO A 437 -6.88 -7.18 -3.11
CA PRO A 437 -7.22 -6.61 -4.42
C PRO A 437 -7.93 -5.27 -4.29
N VAL A 438 -7.45 -4.26 -5.03
CA VAL A 438 -8.11 -2.92 -5.09
C VAL A 438 -9.35 -2.99 -5.98
N LYS A 439 -9.28 -3.79 -7.05
CA LYS A 439 -10.38 -4.12 -7.96
C LYS A 439 -10.36 -5.64 -8.20
N PRO A 440 -11.49 -6.25 -8.60
CA PRO A 440 -11.49 -7.62 -9.11
C PRO A 440 -10.45 -7.79 -10.22
N PHE A 441 -9.74 -8.91 -10.21
CA PHE A 441 -8.70 -9.21 -11.19
C PHE A 441 -9.32 -9.68 -12.50
N GLU A 442 -8.62 -9.43 -13.59
CA GLU A 442 -8.95 -10.01 -14.89
C GLU A 442 -8.63 -11.52 -14.90
N ASP A 443 -9.43 -12.32 -15.60
CA ASP A 443 -9.31 -13.79 -15.60
C ASP A 443 -7.93 -14.30 -16.07
N SER A 444 -7.21 -13.52 -16.88
CA SER A 444 -5.88 -13.82 -17.41
C SER A 444 -4.76 -13.04 -16.74
N CYS A 445 -4.89 -12.69 -15.46
CA CYS A 445 -3.88 -11.92 -14.74
C CYS A 445 -2.55 -12.69 -14.60
N GLU A 446 -1.54 -12.28 -15.37
CA GLU A 446 -0.18 -12.84 -15.28
C GLU A 446 0.76 -12.03 -14.37
N ARG A 447 0.46 -10.74 -14.17
CA ARG A 447 1.30 -9.81 -13.41
C ARG A 447 0.48 -8.96 -12.46
N VAL A 448 0.94 -8.86 -11.23
CA VAL A 448 0.31 -8.06 -10.17
C VAL A 448 1.17 -6.85 -9.84
N SER A 449 0.50 -5.71 -9.70
CA SER A 449 1.06 -4.49 -9.14
C SER A 449 0.77 -4.39 -7.65
N VAL A 450 1.77 -3.98 -6.87
CA VAL A 450 1.65 -3.79 -5.42
C VAL A 450 1.68 -2.31 -5.08
N GLU A 451 0.64 -1.78 -4.47
CA GLU A 451 0.68 -0.43 -3.91
C GLU A 451 1.60 -0.39 -2.69
N VAL A 452 2.54 0.54 -2.75
CA VAL A 452 3.52 0.79 -1.70
C VAL A 452 2.98 1.86 -0.79
N GLU A 453 3.10 1.61 0.51
CA GLU A 453 2.63 2.54 1.52
C GLU A 453 3.37 3.88 1.47
N GLU A 454 2.64 4.99 1.49
CA GLU A 454 3.19 6.34 1.65
C GLU A 454 3.21 6.72 3.14
N PHE A 455 4.34 7.24 3.61
CA PHE A 455 4.46 7.79 4.96
C PHE A 455 4.21 9.30 4.92
N LEU A 456 2.99 9.69 5.24
CA LEU A 456 2.54 11.09 5.19
C LEU A 456 3.12 11.91 6.35
N PRO A 457 3.43 13.20 6.11
CA PRO A 457 3.71 14.14 7.19
C PRO A 457 2.50 14.34 8.12
N GLU A 458 2.76 14.69 9.37
CA GLU A 458 1.76 15.05 10.41
C GLU A 458 1.11 16.44 10.15
N GLU A 459 0.79 16.73 8.88
CA GLU A 459 0.14 17.98 8.42
C GLU A 459 -1.30 17.69 7.97
N ALA A 460 -2.28 18.39 8.55
CA ALA A 460 -3.72 18.17 8.33
C ALA A 460 -4.13 18.10 6.84
N LYS A 461 -3.70 19.06 6.03
CA LYS A 461 -3.98 19.15 4.58
C LYS A 461 -3.56 17.93 3.74
N TYR A 462 -2.62 17.12 4.22
CA TYR A 462 -2.14 15.92 3.51
C TYR A 462 -2.86 14.65 3.98
N ASN A 463 -3.64 14.74 5.05
CA ASN A 463 -4.35 13.62 5.63
C ASN A 463 -5.80 13.57 5.13
N HIS A 464 -6.36 12.36 5.14
CA HIS A 464 -7.75 12.12 4.83
C HIS A 464 -8.34 11.09 5.80
N PRO A 465 -9.67 11.07 5.97
CA PRO A 465 -10.34 10.03 6.73
C PRO A 465 -9.96 8.64 6.25
N PHE A 466 -9.81 7.70 7.17
CA PHE A 466 -9.60 6.30 6.81
C PHE A 466 -10.83 5.73 6.09
N THR A 467 -10.61 5.13 4.93
CA THR A 467 -11.65 4.51 4.09
C THR A 467 -11.53 2.98 4.07
N THR A 468 -10.35 2.46 4.39
CA THR A 468 -9.98 1.05 4.28
C THR A 468 -9.33 0.58 5.57
N TYR A 469 -9.59 -0.67 5.96
CA TYR A 469 -8.95 -1.30 7.11
C TYR A 469 -7.43 -1.37 6.94
N LYS A 470 -6.69 -0.95 7.96
CA LYS A 470 -5.23 -1.10 8.02
C LYS A 470 -4.78 -1.28 9.46
N ASN A 471 -3.96 -2.30 9.72
CA ASN A 471 -3.42 -2.54 11.06
C ASN A 471 -2.02 -3.14 10.97
N GLN A 472 -1.04 -2.29 10.74
CA GLN A 472 0.33 -2.68 10.42
C GLN A 472 1.33 -2.01 11.36
N LEU A 473 2.41 -2.73 11.67
CA LEU A 473 3.54 -2.26 12.46
C LEU A 473 4.81 -2.40 11.63
N TYR A 474 5.58 -1.31 11.52
CA TYR A 474 6.88 -1.27 10.88
C TYR A 474 7.96 -1.21 11.95
N ILE A 475 8.91 -2.15 11.91
CA ILE A 475 10.04 -2.24 12.84
C ILE A 475 11.34 -2.01 12.09
N TYR A 476 12.16 -1.09 12.61
CA TYR A 476 13.45 -0.72 12.06
C TYR A 476 14.53 -0.96 13.12
N PRO A 477 15.23 -2.10 13.11
CA PRO A 477 16.51 -2.22 13.80
C PRO A 477 17.44 -1.12 13.28
N LEU A 478 18.10 -0.37 14.16
CA LEU A 478 18.94 0.77 13.75
C LEU A 478 20.42 0.54 14.04
N GLN A 479 20.75 0.09 15.24
CA GLN A 479 22.14 -0.08 15.65
C GLN A 479 22.27 -1.04 16.81
N LEU A 480 23.32 -1.85 16.84
CA LEU A 480 23.78 -2.58 18.00
C LEU A 480 25.22 -2.15 18.34
N LYS A 481 25.53 -1.87 19.61
CA LYS A 481 26.88 -1.45 20.05
C LYS A 481 27.56 -2.54 20.87
N TYR A 482 28.38 -3.37 20.23
CA TYR A 482 29.04 -4.53 20.84
C TYR A 482 30.58 -4.41 20.85
N ASP A 483 31.10 -3.20 20.60
CA ASP A 483 32.53 -2.88 20.58
C ASP A 483 33.22 -3.02 21.94
N ASN A 484 32.53 -2.76 23.06
CA ASN A 484 33.13 -2.78 24.40
C ASN A 484 32.71 -3.96 25.27
N GLN A 485 31.77 -4.79 24.80
CA GLN A 485 31.21 -5.86 25.62
C GLN A 485 32.19 -7.03 25.72
N LYS A 486 32.22 -7.70 26.87
CA LYS A 486 33.15 -8.81 27.16
C LYS A 486 32.48 -10.19 27.19
N THR A 487 31.16 -10.24 27.10
CA THR A 487 30.37 -11.48 27.21
C THR A 487 30.52 -12.35 25.97
N PHE A 488 30.50 -11.74 24.78
CA PHE A 488 30.51 -12.36 23.47
C PHE A 488 31.68 -11.82 22.64
N THR A 489 32.92 -12.04 23.08
CA THR A 489 34.14 -11.44 22.49
C THR A 489 34.38 -11.76 21.01
N LYS A 490 33.77 -12.83 20.49
CA LYS A 490 33.89 -13.24 19.08
C LYS A 490 32.84 -12.60 18.15
N ALA A 491 31.83 -11.93 18.69
CA ALA A 491 30.71 -11.41 17.91
C ALA A 491 31.15 -10.23 17.02
N ARG A 492 31.14 -10.44 15.70
CA ARG A 492 31.56 -9.42 14.71
C ARG A 492 30.88 -9.54 13.33
N ASN A 493 29.94 -10.45 13.17
CA ASN A 493 29.12 -10.61 11.96
C ASN A 493 27.70 -10.77 12.47
N ILE A 494 27.12 -9.67 12.94
CA ILE A 494 25.94 -9.75 13.79
C ILE A 494 24.68 -9.65 12.94
N ALA A 495 23.86 -10.69 12.98
CA ALA A 495 22.51 -10.72 12.43
C ALA A 495 21.49 -10.41 13.54
N VAL A 496 20.44 -9.68 13.18
CA VAL A 496 19.28 -9.44 14.04
C VAL A 496 18.10 -10.21 13.45
N CYS A 497 17.58 -11.16 14.21
CA CYS A 497 16.34 -11.86 13.92
C CYS A 497 15.19 -11.17 14.66
N VAL A 498 14.20 -10.70 13.93
CA VAL A 498 13.00 -10.02 14.44
C VAL A 498 11.84 -11.00 14.41
N GLN A 499 11.17 -11.19 15.55
CA GLN A 499 10.02 -12.07 15.72
C GLN A 499 8.88 -11.33 16.41
N PHE A 500 7.63 -11.62 16.03
CA PHE A 500 6.44 -11.14 16.75
C PHE A 500 5.84 -12.27 17.57
N ARG A 501 5.54 -12.02 18.84
CA ARG A 501 5.03 -13.02 19.80
C ARG A 501 3.86 -12.46 20.59
N ASP A 502 2.97 -13.34 21.00
CA ASP A 502 1.82 -13.09 21.87
C ASP A 502 2.00 -13.66 23.29
N SER A 503 3.09 -14.40 23.55
CA SER A 503 3.42 -14.96 24.86
C SER A 503 4.94 -15.05 25.07
N ASP A 504 5.37 -14.96 26.33
CA ASP A 504 6.74 -15.16 26.82
C ASP A 504 6.88 -16.42 27.69
N GLU A 505 5.87 -17.29 27.65
CA GLU A 505 5.88 -18.61 28.29
C GLU A 505 6.85 -19.57 27.59
N ASP A 506 7.22 -20.65 28.29
CA ASP A 506 8.13 -21.65 27.73
C ASP A 506 7.50 -22.33 26.51
N GLY A 507 8.29 -22.50 25.45
CA GLY A 507 7.80 -23.03 24.17
C GLY A 507 6.94 -22.08 23.33
N ALA A 508 6.75 -20.82 23.73
CA ALA A 508 6.00 -19.84 22.93
C ALA A 508 6.62 -19.66 21.53
N ALA A 509 5.80 -19.88 20.50
CA ALA A 509 6.20 -19.78 19.10
C ALA A 509 5.94 -18.37 18.55
N PRO A 510 6.77 -17.87 17.61
CA PRO A 510 6.48 -16.62 16.91
C PRO A 510 5.25 -16.76 16.00
N LEU A 511 4.48 -15.67 15.91
CA LEU A 511 3.33 -15.59 15.00
C LEU A 511 3.80 -15.42 13.55
N GLN A 512 3.11 -16.08 12.62
CA GLN A 512 3.35 -15.97 11.18
C GLN A 512 2.61 -14.76 10.60
N CYS A 513 3.08 -13.56 10.92
CA CYS A 513 2.45 -12.30 10.52
C CYS A 513 3.43 -11.26 9.93
N ILE A 514 4.69 -11.62 9.73
CA ILE A 514 5.68 -10.75 9.12
C ILE A 514 5.61 -10.89 7.61
N TYR A 515 5.43 -9.80 6.87
CA TYR A 515 5.39 -9.82 5.41
C TYR A 515 6.71 -10.39 4.84
N GLY A 516 6.62 -11.46 4.06
CA GLY A 516 7.77 -12.15 3.48
C GLY A 516 8.46 -11.36 2.37
N LYS A 517 9.74 -11.66 2.12
CA LYS A 517 10.46 -11.13 0.95
C LYS A 517 10.14 -11.96 -0.30
N PRO A 518 10.34 -11.45 -1.53
CA PRO A 518 10.07 -12.21 -2.74
C PRO A 518 10.74 -13.59 -2.73
N GLY A 519 9.99 -14.62 -3.09
CA GLY A 519 10.40 -16.03 -3.06
C GLY A 519 10.02 -16.78 -1.79
N ASP A 520 9.87 -16.08 -0.65
CA ASP A 520 9.41 -16.63 0.63
C ASP A 520 7.87 -16.72 0.68
N PRO A 521 7.29 -17.42 1.66
CA PRO A 521 5.86 -17.37 1.90
C PRO A 521 5.37 -15.94 2.18
N LEU A 522 4.11 -15.64 1.84
CA LEU A 522 3.51 -14.31 1.99
C LEU A 522 3.68 -13.75 3.41
N PHE A 523 3.51 -14.61 4.41
CA PHE A 523 3.81 -14.32 5.80
C PHE A 523 4.84 -15.30 6.35
N THR A 524 5.78 -14.77 7.12
CA THR A 524 6.85 -15.48 7.79
C THR A 524 6.77 -15.22 9.29
N SER A 525 7.43 -16.06 10.09
CA SER A 525 7.49 -15.93 11.54
C SER A 525 8.72 -15.16 12.04
N SER A 526 9.66 -14.86 11.14
CA SER A 526 10.88 -14.13 11.47
C SER A 526 11.44 -13.39 10.26
N ALA A 527 12.01 -12.21 10.48
CA ALA A 527 12.79 -11.49 9.48
C ALA A 527 14.22 -11.22 9.96
N TYR A 528 15.16 -11.11 9.02
CA TYR A 528 16.57 -10.87 9.31
C TYR A 528 17.03 -9.59 8.64
N ALA A 529 17.77 -8.76 9.40
CA ALA A 529 18.46 -7.61 8.86
C ALA A 529 19.76 -8.00 8.14
N ALA A 530 20.17 -7.21 7.15
CA ALA A 530 21.45 -7.38 6.46
C ALA A 530 22.65 -7.31 7.43
N VAL A 531 23.64 -8.17 7.20
CA VAL A 531 24.81 -8.37 8.08
C VAL A 531 26.02 -7.64 7.54
N LEU A 532 26.70 -6.88 8.41
CA LEU A 532 28.01 -6.29 8.13
C LEU A 532 29.13 -7.23 8.56
N HIS A 533 30.03 -7.52 7.62
CA HIS A 533 31.16 -8.41 7.87
C HIS A 533 32.24 -7.73 8.73
N HIS A 534 32.70 -8.44 9.78
CA HIS A 534 33.70 -8.02 10.75
C HIS A 534 33.38 -6.68 11.44
N ASN A 535 32.10 -6.40 11.64
CA ASN A 535 31.61 -5.26 12.41
C ASN A 535 31.00 -5.69 13.74
N GLN A 536 31.59 -5.22 14.84
CA GLN A 536 31.09 -5.45 16.20
C GLN A 536 29.98 -4.46 16.57
N SER A 537 29.87 -3.32 15.90
CA SER A 537 28.83 -2.33 16.18
C SER A 537 28.06 -1.96 14.90
N PRO A 538 27.29 -2.91 14.33
CA PRO A 538 26.62 -2.70 13.07
C PRO A 538 25.48 -1.69 13.17
N GLU A 539 25.31 -0.93 12.10
CA GLU A 539 24.07 -0.21 11.80
C GLU A 539 23.25 -1.00 10.79
N PHE A 540 21.94 -0.80 10.82
CA PHE A 540 20.98 -1.51 9.99
C PHE A 540 20.04 -0.51 9.32
N TYR A 541 19.46 -0.92 8.18
CA TYR A 541 18.46 -0.15 7.45
C TYR A 541 17.18 -0.94 7.16
N GLU A 542 17.07 -2.14 7.71
CA GLU A 542 15.99 -3.09 7.42
C GLU A 542 14.64 -2.54 7.89
N GLU A 543 13.60 -2.73 7.06
CA GLU A 543 12.21 -2.43 7.39
C GLU A 543 11.44 -3.75 7.50
N VAL A 544 11.01 -4.11 8.71
CA VAL A 544 10.20 -5.30 8.95
C VAL A 544 8.74 -4.88 9.10
N LYS A 545 7.92 -5.23 8.11
CA LYS A 545 6.48 -4.99 8.12
C LYS A 545 5.73 -6.17 8.75
N ILE A 546 4.87 -5.88 9.73
CA ILE A 546 4.13 -6.88 10.52
C ILE A 546 2.62 -6.57 10.41
N GLU A 547 1.83 -7.57 10.07
CA GLU A 547 0.36 -7.51 10.18
C GLU A 547 -0.04 -7.75 11.63
N LEU A 548 -0.74 -6.78 12.23
CA LEU A 548 -1.16 -6.89 13.62
C LEU A 548 -2.49 -7.67 13.75
N PRO A 549 -2.64 -8.47 14.82
CA PRO A 549 -3.95 -9.00 15.22
C PRO A 549 -4.96 -7.87 15.47
N VAL A 550 -6.25 -8.18 15.28
CA VAL A 550 -7.34 -7.23 15.56
C VAL A 550 -7.39 -6.88 17.06
N HIS A 551 -7.01 -7.83 17.92
CA HIS A 551 -6.99 -7.68 19.37
C HIS A 551 -5.56 -7.84 19.91
N VAL A 552 -4.91 -6.72 20.18
CA VAL A 552 -3.61 -6.63 20.85
C VAL A 552 -3.81 -6.55 22.37
N HIS A 553 -2.88 -7.15 23.11
CA HIS A 553 -2.87 -7.22 24.57
C HIS A 553 -1.44 -7.12 25.12
N GLU A 554 -1.27 -6.96 26.43
CA GLU A 554 0.02 -6.67 27.09
C GLU A 554 1.14 -7.69 26.82
N LYS A 555 0.81 -8.97 26.58
CA LYS A 555 1.81 -9.99 26.22
C LYS A 555 2.33 -9.90 24.76
N HIS A 556 1.69 -9.11 23.89
CA HIS A 556 2.17 -8.94 22.52
C HIS A 556 3.44 -8.08 22.49
N HIS A 557 4.48 -8.58 21.84
CA HIS A 557 5.77 -7.91 21.80
C HIS A 557 6.60 -8.34 20.59
N VAL A 558 7.61 -7.54 20.29
CA VAL A 558 8.64 -7.87 19.30
C VAL A 558 9.87 -8.41 20.05
N LEU A 559 10.31 -9.60 19.69
CA LEU A 559 11.55 -10.20 20.19
C LEU A 559 12.66 -10.04 19.15
N PHE A 560 13.82 -9.58 19.61
CA PHE A 560 15.05 -9.46 18.84
C PHE A 560 16.05 -10.50 19.36
N SER A 561 16.49 -11.40 18.48
CA SER A 561 17.56 -12.36 18.77
C SER A 561 18.79 -12.01 17.96
N PHE A 562 19.94 -11.89 18.62
CA PHE A 562 21.20 -11.53 17.98
C PHE A 562 22.05 -12.76 17.75
N TYR A 563 22.60 -12.92 16.55
CA TYR A 563 23.47 -14.04 16.21
C TYR A 563 24.78 -13.55 15.61
N HIS A 564 25.90 -14.14 16.01
CA HIS A 564 27.13 -14.10 15.24
C HIS A 564 27.09 -15.17 14.14
N ILE A 565 27.30 -14.74 12.89
CA ILE A 565 27.32 -15.61 11.72
C ILE A 565 28.76 -15.94 11.33
N SER A 566 29.12 -17.23 11.34
CA SER A 566 30.46 -17.68 10.95
C SER A 566 30.59 -17.78 9.43
N CYS A 567 31.41 -16.90 8.83
CA CYS A 567 31.67 -16.89 7.39
C CYS A 567 32.74 -17.91 6.94
N GLU A 568 33.63 -18.34 7.85
CA GLU A 568 34.74 -19.24 7.51
C GLU A 568 34.24 -20.63 7.10
N SER A 569 34.79 -21.21 6.03
CA SER A 569 34.50 -22.59 5.64
C SER A 569 35.48 -23.53 6.35
N SER A 570 34.98 -24.39 7.25
CA SER A 570 35.79 -25.34 8.01
C SER A 570 36.32 -26.46 7.10
N SER A 571 37.41 -26.17 6.38
CA SER A 571 38.08 -27.09 5.44
C SER A 571 39.11 -28.01 6.11
N LYS A 572 39.19 -28.06 7.45
CA LYS A 572 40.08 -28.97 8.17
C LYS A 572 39.29 -30.02 8.93
N ALA A 573 39.41 -31.26 8.44
CA ALA A 573 38.92 -32.47 9.06
C ALA A 573 39.32 -32.57 10.54
N SER A 574 38.33 -32.52 11.43
CA SER A 574 38.33 -33.31 12.65
C SER A 574 36.89 -33.63 13.01
N SER A 575 36.63 -34.90 13.31
CA SER A 575 35.33 -35.54 13.51
C SER A 575 34.63 -35.14 14.82
N LYS A 576 34.49 -33.84 15.09
CA LYS A 576 33.70 -33.33 16.23
C LYS A 576 32.64 -32.38 15.70
N LYS A 577 31.37 -32.72 15.96
CA LYS A 577 30.11 -31.98 15.73
C LYS A 577 30.20 -30.82 14.74
N LYS A 578 29.51 -30.92 13.59
CA LYS A 578 29.16 -29.78 12.71
C LYS A 578 28.66 -28.63 13.59
N GLU A 579 29.51 -27.66 13.87
CA GLU A 579 29.14 -26.47 14.65
C GLU A 579 28.20 -25.65 13.76
N GLY A 580 27.10 -25.16 14.33
CA GLY A 580 26.12 -24.35 13.61
C GLY A 580 26.77 -23.07 13.05
N VAL A 581 26.26 -22.58 11.92
CA VAL A 581 26.70 -21.29 11.34
C VAL A 581 26.35 -20.12 12.27
N GLU A 582 25.25 -20.23 13.02
CA GLU A 582 24.78 -19.26 13.98
C GLU A 582 25.31 -19.55 15.39
N CYS A 583 25.86 -18.53 16.03
CA CYS A 583 26.12 -18.51 17.45
C CYS A 583 25.27 -17.41 18.07
N LEU A 584 24.38 -17.76 19.00
CA LEU A 584 23.54 -16.79 19.69
C LEU A 584 24.39 -15.86 20.57
N VAL A 585 24.17 -14.56 20.44
CA VAL A 585 24.91 -13.50 21.14
C VAL A 585 24.02 -12.49 21.86
N GLY A 586 22.76 -12.83 22.12
CA GLY A 586 21.91 -12.09 23.05
C GLY A 586 20.49 -11.88 22.56
N TYR A 587 19.70 -11.22 23.40
CA TYR A 587 18.28 -10.95 23.18
C TYR A 587 17.88 -9.55 23.63
N SER A 588 16.91 -8.97 22.95
CA SER A 588 16.20 -7.78 23.42
C SER A 588 14.72 -7.90 23.04
N TRP A 589 13.84 -7.20 23.73
CA TRP A 589 12.40 -7.24 23.44
C TRP A 589 11.75 -5.89 23.63
N MET A 590 10.66 -5.68 22.91
CA MET A 590 9.88 -4.44 22.92
C MET A 590 8.40 -4.79 23.07
N PRO A 591 7.77 -4.53 24.24
CA PRO A 591 6.33 -4.59 24.41
C PRO A 591 5.63 -3.66 23.41
N LEU A 592 4.48 -4.10 22.89
CA LEU A 592 3.76 -3.32 21.89
C LEU A 592 2.90 -2.20 22.52
N LEU A 593 2.38 -2.45 23.71
CA LEU A 593 1.57 -1.51 24.47
C LEU A 593 2.40 -0.82 25.54
N LYS A 594 2.20 0.49 25.68
CA LYS A 594 2.69 1.28 26.80
C LYS A 594 1.48 1.98 27.43
N ASP A 595 1.18 1.64 28.67
CA ASP A 595 -0.03 2.10 29.37
C ASP A 595 -1.31 1.79 28.56
N GLY A 596 -1.39 0.59 27.96
CA GLY A 596 -2.51 0.14 27.13
C GLY A 596 -2.57 0.72 25.70
N ARG A 597 -1.65 1.62 25.33
CA ARG A 597 -1.65 2.34 24.04
C ARG A 597 -0.46 1.95 23.16
N MET A 598 -0.71 1.83 21.86
CA MET A 598 0.36 1.74 20.86
C MET A 598 0.95 3.10 20.53
N GLN A 599 2.26 3.16 20.36
CA GLN A 599 2.95 4.40 20.02
C GLN A 599 4.17 4.12 19.13
N SER A 600 4.27 4.87 18.02
CA SER A 600 5.49 4.96 17.24
C SER A 600 6.58 5.61 18.08
N SER A 601 7.74 4.95 18.19
CA SER A 601 8.82 5.44 19.04
C SER A 601 10.18 4.93 18.59
N GLU A 602 11.23 5.65 18.99
CA GLU A 602 12.61 5.16 18.91
C GLU A 602 13.09 4.82 20.32
N LEU A 603 13.48 3.56 20.53
CA LEU A 603 13.86 3.01 21.83
C LEU A 603 15.33 2.61 21.83
N GLN A 604 15.98 2.81 22.98
CA GLN A 604 17.29 2.22 23.26
C GLN A 604 17.11 1.13 24.32
N LEU A 605 17.31 -0.11 23.90
CA LEU A 605 17.04 -1.30 24.68
C LEU A 605 18.35 -1.93 25.19
N PRO A 606 18.35 -2.46 26.42
CA PRO A 606 19.43 -3.32 26.89
C PRO A 606 19.39 -4.67 26.16
N VAL A 607 20.51 -5.40 26.24
CA VAL A 607 20.61 -6.73 25.66
C VAL A 607 20.90 -7.75 26.75
N ALA A 608 20.05 -8.77 26.85
CA ALA A 608 20.22 -9.90 27.75
C ALA A 608 21.09 -10.98 27.08
N ALA A 609 21.93 -11.67 27.85
CA ALA A 609 22.75 -12.78 27.37
C ALA A 609 21.93 -14.08 27.23
N VAL A 610 20.83 -14.20 27.98
CA VAL A 610 19.91 -15.35 27.99
C VAL A 610 18.47 -14.82 28.02
N LEU A 611 17.54 -15.54 27.41
CA LEU A 611 16.11 -15.24 27.43
C LEU A 611 15.40 -16.18 28.43
N PRO A 612 15.08 -15.74 29.65
CA PRO A 612 14.36 -16.56 30.62
C PRO A 612 12.85 -16.52 30.38
N THR A 613 12.12 -17.59 30.69
CA THR A 613 10.65 -17.59 30.66
C THR A 613 10.06 -16.47 31.52
N GLY A 614 9.00 -15.80 31.03
CA GLY A 614 8.36 -14.70 31.76
C GLY A 614 9.14 -13.38 31.72
N TYR A 615 9.98 -13.15 30.70
CA TYR A 615 10.86 -11.98 30.59
C TYR A 615 10.12 -10.62 30.47
N LEU A 616 8.81 -10.61 30.19
CA LEU A 616 8.01 -9.38 30.17
C LEU A 616 7.67 -8.87 31.57
N CYS A 617 7.62 -9.75 32.59
CA CYS A 617 7.18 -9.39 33.94
C CYS A 617 8.30 -8.72 34.74
N GLN A 618 8.54 -7.42 34.52
CA GLN A 618 9.60 -6.66 35.21
C GLN A 618 9.15 -5.97 36.51
N GLU A 619 7.85 -5.90 36.79
CA GLU A 619 7.31 -5.00 37.84
C GLU A 619 7.32 -5.59 39.28
N SER A 620 7.54 -6.89 39.44
CA SER A 620 7.58 -7.55 40.76
C SER A 620 9.01 -7.96 41.13
N ARG A 621 9.70 -7.15 41.95
CA ARG A 621 11.04 -7.47 42.50
C ARG A 621 11.07 -8.77 43.35
N LYS A 622 9.94 -9.41 43.61
CA LYS A 622 9.85 -10.58 44.50
C LYS A 622 9.93 -11.93 43.77
N SER A 623 9.90 -11.94 42.44
CA SER A 623 9.91 -13.17 41.63
C SER A 623 10.64 -12.97 40.29
N GLN A 624 11.77 -12.25 40.29
CA GLN A 624 12.50 -12.02 39.05
C GLN A 624 13.26 -13.29 38.62
N PRO A 625 13.14 -13.73 37.35
CA PRO A 625 14.12 -14.64 36.79
C PRO A 625 15.51 -13.99 36.81
N ASP A 626 16.57 -14.78 37.05
CA ASP A 626 17.96 -14.30 37.11
C ASP A 626 18.43 -13.83 35.71
N LEU A 627 18.05 -12.60 35.34
CA LEU A 627 18.39 -11.99 34.06
C LEU A 627 19.87 -11.59 34.03
N LYS A 628 20.62 -12.24 33.14
CA LYS A 628 22.01 -11.90 32.86
C LYS A 628 22.07 -10.87 31.74
N TRP A 629 22.29 -9.61 32.10
CA TRP A 629 22.44 -8.53 31.13
C TRP A 629 23.87 -8.43 30.57
N VAL A 630 23.99 -8.08 29.30
CA VAL A 630 25.26 -7.65 28.68
C VAL A 630 25.56 -6.23 29.14
N GLU A 631 26.83 -5.93 29.44
CA GLU A 631 27.29 -4.62 29.95
C GLU A 631 26.42 -4.03 31.08
N ASN A 632 25.97 -4.86 32.04
CA ASN A 632 25.15 -4.41 33.18
C ASN A 632 23.88 -3.63 32.77
N ALA A 633 23.16 -4.13 31.76
CA ALA A 633 21.90 -3.56 31.27
C ALA A 633 22.04 -2.16 30.65
N LYS A 634 23.23 -1.82 30.16
CA LYS A 634 23.40 -0.62 29.34
C LYS A 634 22.55 -0.74 28.07
N PRO A 635 21.91 0.36 27.60
CA PRO A 635 21.24 0.37 26.32
C PRO A 635 22.26 0.20 25.17
N LEU A 636 22.25 -0.97 24.53
CA LEU A 636 23.17 -1.32 23.45
C LEU A 636 22.47 -1.41 22.09
N PHE A 637 21.18 -1.68 22.07
CA PHE A 637 20.40 -1.86 20.86
C PHE A 637 19.43 -0.69 20.65
N ARG A 638 19.46 -0.09 19.47
CA ARG A 638 18.57 1.00 19.07
C ARG A 638 17.61 0.50 18.01
N VAL A 639 16.32 0.72 18.22
CA VAL A 639 15.25 0.28 17.34
C VAL A 639 14.19 1.37 17.23
N ARG A 640 13.54 1.47 16.07
CA ARG A 640 12.39 2.35 15.86
C ARG A 640 11.18 1.55 15.44
N SER A 641 10.01 1.95 15.92
CA SER A 641 8.71 1.43 15.50
C SER A 641 7.88 2.54 14.87
N HIS A 642 7.10 2.18 13.86
CA HIS A 642 6.08 3.05 13.27
C HIS A 642 4.77 2.27 13.13
N VAL A 643 3.71 2.79 13.76
CA VAL A 643 2.38 2.18 13.81
C VAL A 643 1.51 2.82 12.73
N ALA A 644 0.94 2.00 11.85
CA ALA A 644 -0.02 2.42 10.86
C ALA A 644 -1.32 1.63 11.06
N SER A 645 -2.21 2.15 11.90
CA SER A 645 -3.43 1.47 12.33
C SER A 645 -4.65 2.38 12.27
N THR A 646 -5.75 1.85 11.74
CA THR A 646 -7.10 2.44 11.79
C THR A 646 -7.87 2.02 13.04
N ILE A 647 -7.34 1.08 13.82
CA ILE A 647 -7.98 0.54 15.04
C ILE A 647 -7.37 1.19 16.28
N TYR A 648 -6.04 1.36 16.28
CA TYR A 648 -5.29 1.77 17.45
C TYR A 648 -4.79 3.22 17.30
N PRO A 649 -5.56 4.21 17.76
CA PRO A 649 -5.13 5.60 17.71
C PRO A 649 -3.89 5.81 18.58
N GLN A 650 -2.93 6.55 18.03
CA GLN A 650 -1.72 6.92 18.75
C GLN A 650 -1.93 8.15 19.63
N ASP A 651 -2.91 9.02 19.34
CA ASP A 651 -3.19 10.17 20.22
C ASP A 651 -3.71 9.71 21.58
N LEU A 652 -3.17 10.30 22.65
CA LEU A 652 -3.48 9.91 24.03
C LEU A 652 -4.95 10.18 24.39
N HIS A 653 -5.51 11.31 23.95
CA HIS A 653 -6.84 11.74 24.33
C HIS A 653 -7.90 10.92 23.58
N LEU A 654 -7.67 10.72 22.28
CA LEU A 654 -8.51 9.89 21.44
C LEU A 654 -8.52 8.43 21.91
N HIS A 655 -7.35 7.87 22.22
CA HIS A 655 -7.24 6.50 22.73
C HIS A 655 -8.07 6.29 23.99
N LYS A 656 -7.93 7.18 24.99
CA LYS A 656 -8.70 7.08 26.25
C LYS A 656 -10.21 7.20 26.03
N PHE A 657 -10.63 8.08 25.13
CA PHE A 657 -12.04 8.23 24.78
C PHE A 657 -12.59 6.95 24.12
N PHE A 658 -11.92 6.43 23.09
CA PHE A 658 -12.35 5.20 22.41
C PHE A 658 -12.35 3.98 23.34
N GLN A 659 -11.33 3.84 24.19
CA GLN A 659 -11.28 2.79 25.18
C GLN A 659 -12.48 2.87 26.14
N HIS A 660 -12.84 4.07 26.59
CA HIS A 660 -13.99 4.27 27.46
C HIS A 660 -15.31 3.92 26.75
N CYS A 661 -15.50 4.36 25.49
CA CYS A 661 -16.68 4.00 24.71
C CYS A 661 -16.85 2.47 24.57
N GLN A 662 -15.77 1.75 24.26
CA GLN A 662 -15.80 0.29 24.13
C GLN A 662 -16.14 -0.42 25.46
N LEU A 663 -15.67 0.12 26.59
CA LEU A 663 -16.03 -0.39 27.91
C LEU A 663 -17.50 -0.13 28.25
N MET A 664 -18.08 1.00 27.81
CA MET A 664 -19.51 1.31 28.02
C MET A 664 -20.44 0.39 27.22
N GLU A 665 -20.03 -0.08 26.04
CA GLU A 665 -20.83 -1.06 25.27
C GLU A 665 -20.88 -2.43 25.96
N THR A 666 -19.88 -2.76 26.77
CA THR A 666 -19.71 -4.09 27.39
C THR A 666 -20.07 -4.14 28.88
N ALA A 667 -20.01 -3.01 29.59
CA ALA A 667 -20.35 -2.89 31.02
C ALA A 667 -21.59 -1.99 31.23
N SER A 668 -22.55 -2.42 32.07
CA SER A 668 -23.85 -1.74 32.20
C SER A 668 -23.83 -0.43 32.99
N GLU A 669 -22.69 -0.01 33.57
CA GLU A 669 -22.54 1.25 34.29
C GLU A 669 -21.17 1.89 34.00
N GLY A 670 -21.16 2.91 33.13
CA GLY A 670 -19.96 3.71 32.82
C GLY A 670 -19.74 4.84 33.83
N ASN A 671 -18.48 5.11 34.18
CA ASN A 671 -18.11 6.22 35.05
C ASN A 671 -18.26 7.57 34.34
N THR A 672 -19.39 8.25 34.59
CA THR A 672 -19.76 9.53 33.94
C THR A 672 -18.74 10.64 34.13
N ALA A 673 -18.07 10.70 35.28
CA ALA A 673 -17.05 11.71 35.56
C ALA A 673 -15.79 11.54 34.70
N GLU A 674 -15.39 10.29 34.44
CA GLU A 674 -14.27 9.98 33.55
C GLU A 674 -14.60 10.31 32.10
N LEU A 675 -15.81 10.00 31.64
CA LEU A 675 -16.27 10.38 30.31
C LEU A 675 -16.21 11.90 30.10
N ILE A 676 -16.70 12.69 31.05
CA ILE A 676 -16.64 14.17 30.98
C ILE A 676 -15.18 14.65 30.89
N LYS A 677 -14.27 14.03 31.66
CA LYS A 677 -12.84 14.33 31.59
C LYS A 677 -12.28 14.02 30.20
N TYR A 678 -12.58 12.86 29.63
CA TYR A 678 -12.09 12.48 28.31
C TYR A 678 -12.65 13.37 27.21
N LEU A 679 -13.94 13.71 27.23
CA LEU A 679 -14.55 14.67 26.31
C LEU A 679 -13.83 16.03 26.35
N LYS A 680 -13.56 16.57 27.54
CA LYS A 680 -12.80 17.82 27.69
C LYS A 680 -11.39 17.73 27.10
N CYS A 681 -10.74 16.59 27.25
CA CYS A 681 -9.41 16.33 26.71
C CYS A 681 -9.37 16.22 25.17
N LEU A 682 -10.47 15.85 24.50
CA LEU A 682 -10.51 15.75 23.03
C LEU A 682 -10.23 17.09 22.33
N HIS A 683 -10.44 18.22 23.00
CA HIS A 683 -10.05 19.54 22.48
C HIS A 683 -8.53 19.72 22.27
N ALA A 684 -7.71 18.85 22.86
CA ALA A 684 -6.26 18.88 22.72
C ALA A 684 -5.74 17.93 21.62
N MET A 685 -6.64 17.28 20.85
CA MET A 685 -6.25 16.47 19.71
C MET A 685 -5.62 17.31 18.60
N GLU A 686 -4.60 16.76 17.96
CA GLU A 686 -4.01 17.39 16.78
C GLU A 686 -4.94 17.29 15.58
N THR A 687 -4.97 18.33 14.75
CA THR A 687 -5.93 18.46 13.64
C THR A 687 -5.85 17.29 12.65
N HIS A 688 -4.65 16.78 12.35
CA HIS A 688 -4.49 15.64 11.43
C HIS A 688 -5.08 14.35 12.01
N VAL A 689 -5.06 14.16 13.34
CA VAL A 689 -5.68 13.02 14.03
C VAL A 689 -7.20 13.14 13.95
N ILE A 690 -7.75 14.34 14.14
CA ILE A 690 -9.18 14.60 13.97
C ILE A 690 -9.62 14.23 12.55
N ILE A 691 -8.86 14.61 11.52
CA ILE A 691 -9.20 14.35 10.12
C ILE A 691 -9.15 12.85 9.80
N THR A 692 -8.09 12.15 10.21
CA THR A 692 -7.92 10.71 9.93
C THR A 692 -9.01 9.84 10.56
N PHE A 693 -9.40 10.14 11.80
CA PHE A 693 -10.44 9.42 12.55
C PHE A 693 -11.82 10.11 12.50
N LEU A 694 -12.01 11.11 11.64
CA LEU A 694 -13.21 11.97 11.63
C LEU A 694 -14.53 11.19 11.67
N PRO A 695 -14.75 10.15 10.84
CA PRO A 695 -16.03 9.44 10.83
C PRO A 695 -16.27 8.69 12.14
N THR A 696 -15.24 8.02 12.66
CA THR A 696 -15.31 7.24 13.90
C THR A 696 -15.53 8.14 15.11
N VAL A 697 -14.80 9.26 15.21
CA VAL A 697 -14.93 10.21 16.33
C VAL A 697 -16.32 10.83 16.36
N LEU A 698 -16.82 11.29 15.21
CA LEU A 698 -18.15 11.89 15.15
C LEU A 698 -19.24 10.88 15.50
N MET A 699 -19.16 9.64 14.99
CA MET A 699 -20.12 8.59 15.29
C MET A 699 -20.18 8.31 16.80
N GLN A 700 -19.03 8.09 17.43
CA GLN A 700 -18.92 7.88 18.87
C GLN A 700 -19.44 9.08 19.69
N LEU A 701 -19.16 10.32 19.27
CA LEU A 701 -19.68 11.51 19.93
C LEU A 701 -21.21 11.63 19.81
N PHE A 702 -21.80 11.26 18.67
CA PHE A 702 -23.26 11.26 18.51
C PHE A 702 -23.93 10.15 19.32
N GLU A 703 -23.31 8.97 19.43
CA GLU A 703 -23.77 7.89 20.31
C GLU A 703 -23.74 8.34 21.78
N VAL A 704 -22.62 8.92 22.24
CA VAL A 704 -22.51 9.48 23.60
C VAL A 704 -23.54 10.59 23.84
N LEU A 705 -23.76 11.46 22.85
CA LEU A 705 -24.73 12.56 22.95
C LEU A 705 -26.18 12.03 23.07
N THR A 706 -26.52 10.95 22.35
CA THR A 706 -27.87 10.37 22.36
C THR A 706 -28.13 9.45 23.56
N ALA A 707 -27.08 8.86 24.13
CA ALA A 707 -27.16 8.04 25.34
C ALA A 707 -27.28 8.87 26.64
N ALA A 708 -27.04 10.20 26.59
CA ALA A 708 -27.09 11.06 27.77
C ALA A 708 -28.53 11.15 28.33
N THR A 709 -28.72 10.69 29.56
CA THR A 709 -29.97 10.84 30.32
C THR A 709 -30.15 12.27 30.85
N LYS A 710 -31.35 12.60 31.37
CA LYS A 710 -31.65 13.95 31.92
C LYS A 710 -30.67 14.39 33.02
N ASP A 711 -30.11 13.45 33.79
CA ASP A 711 -29.17 13.72 34.88
C ASP A 711 -27.71 13.85 34.39
N ALA A 712 -27.46 13.60 33.10
CA ALA A 712 -26.15 13.65 32.45
C ALA A 712 -25.97 14.89 31.55
N HIS A 713 -26.58 16.02 31.90
CA HIS A 713 -26.54 17.25 31.09
C HIS A 713 -25.12 17.70 30.72
N GLU A 714 -24.14 17.55 31.63
CA GLU A 714 -22.75 17.89 31.35
C GLU A 714 -22.13 17.05 30.23
N ILE A 715 -22.51 15.78 30.08
CA ILE A 715 -22.01 14.91 29.00
C ILE A 715 -22.49 15.44 27.65
N ALA A 716 -23.77 15.81 27.54
CA ALA A 716 -24.33 16.38 26.31
C ALA A 716 -23.66 17.71 25.95
N VAL A 717 -23.46 18.61 26.92
CA VAL A 717 -22.80 19.90 26.70
C VAL A 717 -21.34 19.71 26.24
N ASN A 718 -20.57 18.85 26.91
CA ASN A 718 -19.17 18.64 26.51
C ASN A 718 -19.07 17.93 25.15
N SER A 719 -19.93 16.95 24.87
CA SER A 719 -19.97 16.28 23.56
C SER A 719 -20.27 17.27 22.43
N LEU A 720 -21.27 18.15 22.62
CA LEU A 720 -21.60 19.18 21.64
C LEU A 720 -20.44 20.17 21.42
N ARG A 721 -19.75 20.57 22.50
CA ARG A 721 -18.57 21.44 22.40
C ARG A 721 -17.45 20.80 21.59
N VAL A 722 -17.20 19.50 21.76
CA VAL A 722 -16.20 18.77 20.98
C VAL A 722 -16.63 18.66 19.51
N ILE A 723 -17.90 18.36 19.24
CA ILE A 723 -18.42 18.33 17.85
C ILE A 723 -18.23 19.69 17.18
N ILE A 724 -18.59 20.79 17.85
CA ILE A 724 -18.38 22.15 17.33
C ILE A 724 -16.89 22.42 17.07
N HIS A 725 -16.02 21.98 17.98
CA HIS A 725 -14.58 22.13 17.82
C HIS A 725 -14.04 21.38 16.60
N ILE A 726 -14.46 20.12 16.40
CA ILE A 726 -14.09 19.31 15.23
C ILE A 726 -14.57 20.00 13.94
N VAL A 727 -15.82 20.48 13.92
CA VAL A 727 -16.38 21.21 12.77
C VAL A 727 -15.58 22.48 12.47
N SER A 728 -15.24 23.27 13.50
CA SER A 728 -14.39 24.46 13.36
C SER A 728 -13.03 24.10 12.78
N LYS A 729 -12.40 23.02 13.25
CA LYS A 729 -11.09 22.56 12.76
C LYS A 729 -11.14 22.11 11.30
N CYS A 730 -12.17 21.37 10.89
CA CYS A 730 -12.36 21.03 9.49
C CYS A 730 -12.56 22.28 8.62
N HIS A 731 -13.29 23.29 9.12
CA HIS A 731 -13.50 24.54 8.39
C HIS A 731 -12.21 25.37 8.24
N GLU A 732 -11.44 25.50 9.33
CA GLU A 732 -10.13 26.19 9.34
C GLU A 732 -9.16 25.62 8.31
N GLU A 733 -9.20 24.29 8.09
CA GLU A 733 -8.37 23.59 7.10
C GLU A 733 -8.99 23.52 5.69
N GLY A 734 -10.19 24.08 5.48
CA GLY A 734 -10.90 24.03 4.18
C GLY A 734 -11.39 22.62 3.80
N LEU A 735 -11.67 21.78 4.80
CA LEU A 735 -12.05 20.37 4.67
C LEU A 735 -13.55 20.13 4.91
N ASP A 736 -14.41 21.14 4.72
CA ASP A 736 -15.87 21.05 4.91
C ASP A 736 -16.53 19.92 4.11
N HIS A 737 -15.93 19.55 2.97
CA HIS A 737 -16.40 18.46 2.13
C HIS A 737 -16.36 17.11 2.86
N TYR A 738 -15.43 16.88 3.79
CA TYR A 738 -15.42 15.65 4.61
C TYR A 738 -16.59 15.60 5.60
N LEU A 739 -16.97 16.73 6.19
CA LEU A 739 -18.16 16.81 7.04
C LEU A 739 -19.43 16.51 6.24
N ARG A 740 -19.55 17.07 5.03
CA ARG A 740 -20.68 16.78 4.13
C ARG A 740 -20.72 15.30 3.74
N SER A 741 -19.56 14.72 3.46
CA SER A 741 -19.41 13.29 3.12
C SER A 741 -19.87 12.41 4.28
N PHE A 742 -19.46 12.73 5.51
CA PHE A 742 -19.90 12.04 6.73
C PHE A 742 -21.43 12.06 6.84
N VAL A 743 -22.06 13.24 6.77
CA VAL A 743 -23.52 13.38 6.92
C VAL A 743 -24.28 12.58 5.86
N LYS A 744 -23.81 12.58 4.61
CA LYS A 744 -24.50 11.92 3.50
C LYS A 744 -24.32 10.40 3.50
N TYR A 745 -23.09 9.92 3.70
CA TYR A 745 -22.71 8.53 3.44
C TYR A 745 -22.45 7.69 4.69
N VAL A 746 -22.07 8.30 5.82
CA VAL A 746 -21.64 7.56 7.02
C VAL A 746 -22.64 7.66 8.17
N PHE A 747 -23.23 8.83 8.40
CA PHE A 747 -24.14 9.04 9.52
C PHE A 747 -25.39 8.17 9.37
N LEU A 748 -25.61 7.24 10.29
CA LEU A 748 -26.80 6.39 10.35
C LEU A 748 -27.61 6.82 11.57
N THR A 749 -28.90 7.09 11.37
CA THR A 749 -29.85 7.25 12.48
C THR A 749 -30.32 5.87 12.88
N SER A 750 -30.16 5.49 14.16
CA SER A 750 -30.75 4.26 14.68
C SER A 750 -32.25 4.30 14.42
N THR A 751 -32.76 3.41 13.56
CA THR A 751 -34.20 3.18 13.47
C THR A 751 -34.65 2.62 14.81
N PRO A 752 -35.63 3.23 15.50
CA PRO A 752 -36.13 2.64 16.73
C PRO A 752 -36.67 1.25 16.37
N SER A 753 -36.14 0.21 17.03
CA SER A 753 -36.69 -1.13 16.94
C SER A 753 -38.19 -1.04 17.19
N SER A 754 -39.00 -1.60 16.29
CA SER A 754 -40.46 -1.74 16.37
C SER A 754 -40.91 -2.68 17.51
N ALA A 755 -40.31 -2.54 18.69
CA ALA A 755 -40.53 -3.36 19.87
C ALA A 755 -41.13 -2.57 21.05
N SER A 756 -41.55 -1.32 20.86
CA SER A 756 -42.26 -0.55 21.90
C SER A 756 -43.57 0.09 21.40
N ALA A 757 -44.26 -0.60 20.49
CA ALA A 757 -45.63 -0.29 20.11
C ALA A 757 -46.53 -1.51 20.30
N THR A 758 -46.71 -1.89 21.57
CA THR A 758 -47.90 -2.60 22.08
C THR A 758 -48.16 -2.12 23.48
#